data_AF-A0A2G9C7T0-F1
#
_entry.id   AF-A0A2G9C7T0-F1
#
_cell.length_a   1.000
_cell.length_b   1.000
_cell.length_c   1.000
_cell.angle_alpha   90.00
_cell.angle_beta   90.00
_cell.angle_gamma   90.00
#
_symmetry.space_group_name_H-M   'P 1'
#
loop_
_entity.id
_entity.type
_entity.pdbx_description
1 polymer ?
#
loop_
_entity_poly.entity_id
_entity_poly.type
_entity_poly.pdbx_seq_one_letter_code
_entity_poly.pdbx_strand_id
1 'polypeptide(L)'
;MASPFRLKTALPDDVLRVHSCTSREGLSDAGDTTLTLLSERKDILASELLGKLATLTIALREDAPRHVSGYVTRFAQRGFEGKHCVYEMQLKPWLWLLSRTSDCRIFQEMSVPDIVKQVFEDHPVARYEFKLLRPYRTWNYCVQYRETDFNFVARLLEHEGIYWYVEHDESGHKVVLCDSASGHDAKPGCESLPFYGSGAQAAPQLEYVQSWNSAECVKPGKVVITDYDFQRPSNDLETSRGQPRNYDLSDGEIFDYPGGFIVGGDGAQYAEDRLDELQTAYQSHEGSTNAQGVHAGHLLTLTRHPRDIENAEYLVTSTVLQLQQAANEAASGDTSLRCSFSCIPSSQQYRPPRRTPKPLVAGPQTAIVTGPAGEEIHTDVFGRVKVQFHWDRRGKRDERSSCWVSVAHPWAGSNFGGIHIPRIGQEVIIGFIEGDPDAPIIIGRTYNGENLPPWELPANATQSGFLTRSTKGGSYGNANAIRFEDKQGAEQLWIHAEKNQDIEVENDETHWVGQDRMKTIDRHETVRVKGNRTETVDLNEQIDIKQDRTEHVFGRETITIDQNRVNTIGQNHQESIGKNHKTTIGKNQSINVGKHLTETVGMTNIQNVGLAKMTNVGLGYMVNVGAAYSLNTGGLMNVVVGAAYNEQIAKSRSISAGDNIKITASKTLSITGEQKITEKGKEVFIEGSTKLVLAVGASTITMTAGEININSPLVKINCPAGPAMTVAAPDSKGQVQTNLGQDVDDIAGKSPTLQKDLAELKKDNWKVKYGPNGGGSHANRQSQEIVIDGALKNDPKQAAQVLAHEVGHAKYPYKADVSSKQAYVSGTLADEGAATMKNIQVRREVLANGGPDIGIAGNAKNHPQYEAAYNQYLKDGNAAKARDSMGSIFGNGERVSIPPHPTYNDYYGGWYDKTYGGKP
;
A
#
# COMPACT_ATOMS: atom_id res chain seq x y z
N MET A 1 24.38 66.27 -76.98
CA MET A 1 23.22 66.16 -76.06
C MET A 1 23.72 65.55 -74.75
N ALA A 2 23.04 65.73 -73.62
CA ALA A 2 23.38 64.95 -72.42
C ALA A 2 23.15 63.46 -72.70
N SER A 3 23.96 62.58 -72.10
CA SER A 3 23.76 61.12 -72.24
C SER A 3 22.39 60.74 -71.66
N PRO A 4 21.55 59.97 -72.37
CA PRO A 4 20.27 59.48 -71.83
C PRO A 4 20.43 58.47 -70.68
N PHE A 5 21.68 58.07 -70.38
CA PHE A 5 22.04 57.19 -69.27
C PHE A 5 23.09 57.86 -68.38
N ARG A 6 22.84 57.86 -67.07
CA ARG A 6 23.79 58.29 -66.03
C ARG A 6 24.00 57.14 -65.04
N LEU A 7 25.25 56.80 -64.76
CA LEU A 7 25.60 55.79 -63.76
C LEU A 7 26.24 56.46 -62.56
N LYS A 8 25.61 56.33 -61.39
CA LYS A 8 26.11 56.80 -60.10
C LYS A 8 26.83 55.65 -59.40
N THR A 9 28.07 55.85 -58.99
CA THR A 9 28.88 54.85 -58.25
C THR A 9 29.64 55.52 -57.11
N ALA A 10 30.58 54.81 -56.48
CA ALA A 10 31.54 55.39 -55.54
C ALA A 10 32.74 56.08 -56.23
N LEU A 11 32.87 55.97 -57.55
CA LEU A 11 33.80 56.74 -58.38
C LEU A 11 33.10 58.00 -58.92
N PRO A 12 33.85 59.06 -59.29
CA PRO A 12 33.29 60.23 -59.97
C PRO A 12 32.50 59.86 -61.24
N ASP A 13 31.42 60.62 -61.50
CA ASP A 13 30.42 60.36 -62.56
C ASP A 13 31.00 60.25 -63.99
N ASP A 14 32.19 60.80 -64.24
CA ASP A 14 32.87 60.79 -65.54
C ASP A 14 33.79 59.57 -65.76
N VAL A 15 34.05 58.76 -64.73
CA VAL A 15 35.01 57.65 -64.79
C VAL A 15 34.45 56.41 -65.50
N LEU A 16 33.15 56.13 -65.41
CA LEU A 16 32.52 54.93 -65.98
C LEU A 16 31.32 55.30 -66.86
N ARG A 17 31.48 55.19 -68.19
CA ARG A 17 30.40 55.38 -69.16
C ARG A 17 29.68 54.05 -69.43
N VAL A 18 28.35 54.06 -69.44
CA VAL A 18 27.53 52.89 -69.78
C VAL A 18 27.55 52.64 -71.29
N HIS A 19 27.85 51.42 -71.71
CA HIS A 19 27.78 50.97 -73.10
C HIS A 19 26.56 50.07 -73.34
N SER A 20 26.29 49.13 -72.42
CA SER A 20 25.08 48.31 -72.46
C SER A 20 24.59 47.94 -71.06
N CYS A 21 23.30 47.64 -70.96
CA CYS A 21 22.67 47.11 -69.76
C CYS A 21 21.77 45.94 -70.14
N THR A 22 21.80 44.86 -69.35
CA THR A 22 20.73 43.87 -69.31
C THR A 22 20.30 43.73 -67.87
N SER A 23 19.06 44.11 -67.55
CA SER A 23 18.45 43.96 -66.22
C SER A 23 17.34 42.92 -66.28
N ARG A 24 17.37 41.95 -65.38
CA ARG A 24 16.29 40.99 -65.13
C ARG A 24 15.70 41.29 -63.76
N GLU A 25 14.39 41.47 -63.70
CA GLU A 25 13.63 41.78 -62.48
C GLU A 25 12.42 40.82 -62.41
N GLY A 26 12.00 40.36 -61.23
CA GLY A 26 10.85 39.45 -61.11
C GLY A 26 10.27 39.34 -59.71
N LEU A 27 9.03 38.88 -59.63
CA LEU A 27 8.38 38.54 -58.36
C LEU A 27 9.09 37.35 -57.70
N SER A 28 9.49 37.54 -56.44
CA SER A 28 10.30 36.61 -55.65
C SER A 28 11.59 36.14 -56.33
N ASP A 29 12.17 36.99 -57.19
CA ASP A 29 13.46 36.77 -57.81
C ASP A 29 14.41 37.92 -57.47
N ALA A 30 15.64 37.61 -57.07
CA ALA A 30 16.66 38.62 -56.79
C ALA A 30 17.12 39.35 -58.06
N GLY A 31 16.75 38.85 -59.24
CA GLY A 31 17.07 39.47 -60.52
C GLY A 31 18.57 39.51 -60.80
N ASP A 32 18.98 40.09 -61.92
CA ASP A 32 20.38 40.39 -62.20
C ASP A 32 20.49 41.55 -63.18
N THR A 33 21.28 42.56 -62.83
CA THR A 33 21.68 43.61 -63.76
C THR A 33 23.14 43.44 -64.13
N THR A 34 23.43 43.25 -65.43
CA THR A 34 24.79 43.27 -65.96
C THR A 34 24.99 44.52 -66.81
N LEU A 35 25.97 45.34 -66.45
CA LEU A 35 26.38 46.54 -67.16
C LEU A 35 27.72 46.29 -67.87
N THR A 36 27.80 46.65 -69.15
CA THR A 36 29.08 46.82 -69.85
C THR A 36 29.44 48.30 -69.80
N LEU A 37 30.64 48.60 -69.32
CA LEU A 37 31.12 49.95 -69.02
C LEU A 37 32.42 50.23 -69.77
N LEU A 38 32.59 51.48 -70.22
CA LEU A 38 33.79 51.98 -70.88
C LEU A 38 34.46 53.04 -70.00
N SER A 39 35.79 52.99 -69.91
CA SER A 39 36.59 54.03 -69.24
C SER A 39 37.90 54.26 -69.98
N GLU A 40 38.47 55.46 -69.90
CA GLU A 40 39.87 55.68 -70.29
C GLU A 40 40.86 55.17 -69.22
N ARG A 41 40.41 55.01 -67.97
CA ARG A 41 41.20 54.42 -66.88
C ARG A 41 41.34 52.91 -67.06
N LYS A 42 42.59 52.45 -67.01
CA LYS A 42 42.99 51.02 -67.19
C LYS A 42 43.33 50.34 -65.86
N ASP A 43 43.16 51.08 -64.77
CA ASP A 43 43.68 50.83 -63.42
C ASP A 43 42.57 50.76 -62.36
N ILE A 44 41.29 50.73 -62.77
CA ILE A 44 40.15 50.71 -61.83
C ILE A 44 40.16 49.37 -61.08
N LEU A 45 40.34 49.43 -59.76
CA LEU A 45 40.41 48.25 -58.91
C LEU A 45 39.00 47.82 -58.50
N ALA A 46 38.73 46.51 -58.54
CA ALA A 46 37.43 45.97 -58.12
C ALA A 46 37.08 46.32 -56.66
N SER A 47 38.09 46.47 -55.78
CA SER A 47 37.92 46.92 -54.38
C SER A 47 37.40 48.36 -54.23
N GLU A 48 37.48 49.19 -55.27
CA GLU A 48 36.89 50.54 -55.26
C GLU A 48 35.35 50.49 -55.40
N LEU A 49 34.78 49.38 -55.89
CA LEU A 49 33.38 49.25 -56.29
C LEU A 49 32.62 48.09 -55.63
N LEU A 50 33.26 46.93 -55.43
CA LEU A 50 32.63 45.74 -54.84
C LEU A 50 31.98 46.04 -53.48
N GLY A 51 30.76 45.53 -53.28
CA GLY A 51 29.98 45.73 -52.05
C GLY A 51 29.41 47.14 -51.88
N LYS A 52 29.58 48.05 -52.84
CA LYS A 52 28.98 49.40 -52.82
C LYS A 52 27.75 49.45 -53.71
N LEU A 53 26.84 50.38 -53.41
CA LEU A 53 25.66 50.66 -54.23
C LEU A 53 26.08 51.35 -55.54
N ALA A 54 25.47 50.93 -56.65
CA ALA A 54 25.48 51.65 -57.92
C ALA A 54 24.05 51.80 -58.45
N THR A 55 23.75 52.93 -59.06
CA THR A 55 22.43 53.25 -59.64
C THR A 55 22.59 53.73 -61.07
N LEU A 56 22.02 52.97 -62.01
CA LEU A 56 21.79 53.40 -63.39
C LEU A 56 20.48 54.20 -63.43
N THR A 57 20.54 55.42 -63.97
CA THR A 57 19.38 56.26 -64.28
C THR A 57 19.21 56.32 -65.79
N ILE A 58 18.02 55.94 -66.26
CA ILE A 58 17.60 55.94 -67.66
C ILE A 58 16.56 57.05 -67.81
N ALA A 59 16.82 58.03 -68.67
CA ALA A 59 15.90 59.14 -68.92
C ALA A 59 14.68 58.65 -69.72
N LEU A 60 13.48 58.79 -69.16
CA LEU A 60 12.23 58.51 -69.87
C LEU A 60 11.73 59.74 -70.63
N ARG A 61 10.67 59.57 -71.44
CA ARG A 61 10.17 60.61 -72.35
C ARG A 61 9.39 61.74 -71.65
N GLU A 62 9.00 61.57 -70.39
CA GLU A 62 8.11 62.50 -69.65
C GLU A 62 8.64 62.83 -68.23
N ASP A 63 9.91 63.23 -68.11
CA ASP A 63 10.59 63.69 -66.87
C ASP A 63 10.59 62.74 -65.64
N ALA A 64 10.00 61.55 -65.74
CA ALA A 64 10.01 60.51 -64.70
C ALA A 64 11.06 59.41 -65.02
N PRO A 65 12.32 59.50 -64.57
CA PRO A 65 13.37 58.55 -64.96
C PRO A 65 13.17 57.13 -64.39
N ARG A 66 13.60 56.11 -65.15
CA ARG A 66 13.72 54.74 -64.63
C ARG A 66 15.07 54.56 -63.95
N HIS A 67 15.04 54.14 -62.69
CA HIS A 67 16.22 53.72 -61.96
C HIS A 67 16.37 52.19 -62.00
N VAL A 68 17.61 51.72 -62.08
CA VAL A 68 18.00 50.32 -61.87
C VAL A 68 19.23 50.34 -60.97
N SER A 69 19.12 49.79 -59.77
CA SER A 69 20.16 49.89 -58.74
C SER A 69 20.48 48.56 -58.10
N GLY A 70 21.68 48.44 -57.56
CA GLY A 70 22.05 47.32 -56.72
C GLY A 70 23.45 47.44 -56.18
N TYR A 71 23.82 46.49 -55.34
CA TYR A 71 25.17 46.35 -54.81
C TYR A 71 26.04 45.65 -55.85
N VAL A 72 27.25 46.17 -56.09
CA VAL A 72 28.21 45.57 -57.02
C VAL A 72 28.70 44.24 -56.45
N THR A 73 28.21 43.14 -57.00
CA THR A 73 28.55 41.77 -56.55
C THR A 73 29.75 41.20 -57.30
N ARG A 74 29.98 41.68 -58.52
CA ARG A 74 31.14 41.32 -59.34
C ARG A 74 31.54 42.49 -60.24
N PHE A 75 32.84 42.72 -60.36
CA PHE A 75 33.43 43.70 -61.27
C PHE A 75 34.61 43.05 -61.98
N ALA A 76 34.66 43.14 -63.31
CA ALA A 76 35.67 42.46 -64.12
C ALA A 76 36.14 43.32 -65.28
N GLN A 77 37.45 43.40 -65.52
CA GLN A 77 38.01 43.92 -66.76
C GLN A 77 37.86 42.86 -67.85
N ARG A 78 37.32 43.25 -69.02
CA ARG A 78 36.99 42.31 -70.13
C ARG A 78 37.86 42.49 -71.38
N GLY A 79 38.50 43.63 -71.56
CA GLY A 79 39.35 43.91 -72.71
C GLY A 79 39.45 45.40 -73.01
N PHE A 80 39.66 45.75 -74.27
CA PHE A 80 39.77 47.13 -74.75
C PHE A 80 38.93 47.33 -76.02
N GLU A 81 38.31 48.50 -76.14
CA GLU A 81 37.58 48.93 -77.34
C GLU A 81 38.09 50.32 -77.75
N GLY A 82 38.90 50.36 -78.81
CA GLY A 82 39.61 51.56 -79.23
C GLY A 82 40.54 52.08 -78.12
N LYS A 83 40.30 53.31 -77.64
CA LYS A 83 41.05 53.91 -76.52
C LYS A 83 40.55 53.47 -75.14
N HIS A 84 39.35 52.90 -75.04
CA HIS A 84 38.70 52.60 -73.77
C HIS A 84 39.05 51.19 -73.27
N CYS A 85 39.18 51.06 -71.96
CA CYS A 85 39.11 49.79 -71.26
C CYS A 85 37.64 49.38 -71.05
N VAL A 86 37.32 48.12 -71.33
CA VAL A 86 35.98 47.54 -71.16
C VAL A 86 35.90 46.86 -69.79
N TYR A 87 34.93 47.25 -68.98
CA TYR A 87 34.61 46.62 -67.71
C TYR A 87 33.19 46.05 -67.74
N GLU A 88 32.96 45.02 -66.93
CA GLU A 88 31.66 44.40 -66.69
C GLU A 88 31.35 44.51 -65.19
N MET A 89 30.18 45.05 -64.87
CA MET A 89 29.69 45.24 -63.51
C MET A 89 28.37 44.49 -63.33
N GLN A 90 28.28 43.63 -62.31
CA GLN A 90 27.04 42.93 -61.96
C GLN A 90 26.46 43.52 -60.67
N LEU A 91 25.17 43.86 -60.72
CA LEU A 91 24.41 44.37 -59.58
C LEU A 91 23.38 43.34 -59.13
N LYS A 92 23.16 43.29 -57.82
CA LYS A 92 22.06 42.55 -57.17
C LYS A 92 21.44 43.43 -56.07
N PRO A 93 20.16 43.25 -55.72
CA PRO A 93 19.56 43.95 -54.58
C PRO A 93 20.23 43.54 -53.26
N TRP A 94 20.15 44.39 -52.24
CA TRP A 94 20.67 44.12 -50.89
C TRP A 94 20.21 42.76 -50.33
N LEU A 95 19.00 42.30 -50.68
CA LEU A 95 18.46 41.00 -50.25
C LEU A 95 19.35 39.82 -50.68
N TRP A 96 20.04 39.94 -51.82
CA TRP A 96 21.01 38.93 -52.25
C TRP A 96 22.22 38.83 -51.30
N LEU A 97 22.58 39.89 -50.58
CA LEU A 97 23.70 39.86 -49.61
C LEU A 97 23.43 38.87 -48.48
N LEU A 98 22.14 38.63 -48.14
CA LEU A 98 21.73 37.58 -47.20
C LEU A 98 22.13 36.16 -47.66
N SER A 99 22.50 35.95 -48.92
CA SER A 99 23.04 34.68 -49.42
C SER A 99 24.53 34.49 -49.14
N ARG A 100 25.19 35.51 -48.56
CA ARG A 100 26.61 35.49 -48.15
C ARG A 100 26.78 35.24 -46.65
N THR A 101 25.70 35.23 -45.88
CA THR A 101 25.65 34.93 -44.45
C THR A 101 24.81 33.67 -44.20
N SER A 102 25.19 32.89 -43.19
CA SER A 102 24.44 31.73 -42.71
C SER A 102 24.61 31.59 -41.20
N ASP A 103 23.57 31.14 -40.52
CA ASP A 103 23.54 31.03 -39.06
C ASP A 103 22.77 29.76 -38.64
N CYS A 104 22.80 29.47 -37.34
CA CYS A 104 21.80 28.60 -36.71
C CYS A 104 21.12 29.41 -35.60
N ARG A 105 19.82 29.66 -35.74
CA ARG A 105 19.06 30.58 -34.87
C ARG A 105 17.70 29.98 -34.53
N ILE A 106 17.25 30.27 -33.32
CA ILE A 106 15.91 29.97 -32.84
C ILE A 106 15.14 31.29 -32.72
N PHE A 107 13.93 31.31 -33.28
CA PHE A 107 12.94 32.36 -33.12
C PHE A 107 11.73 31.75 -32.40
N GLN A 108 11.14 32.48 -31.45
CA GLN A 108 10.06 32.00 -30.59
C GLN A 108 9.03 33.10 -30.39
N GLU A 109 7.75 32.74 -30.42
CA GLU A 109 6.62 33.64 -30.16
C GLU A 109 6.58 34.85 -31.13
N MET A 110 6.91 34.62 -32.41
CA MET A 110 6.98 35.66 -33.46
C MET A 110 6.19 35.27 -34.72
N SER A 111 5.62 36.25 -35.42
CA SER A 111 5.08 36.01 -36.77
C SER A 111 6.21 35.96 -37.81
N VAL A 112 5.98 35.35 -38.97
CA VAL A 112 6.99 35.35 -40.06
C VAL A 112 7.40 36.77 -40.49
N PRO A 113 6.48 37.74 -40.67
CA PRO A 113 6.87 39.14 -40.88
C PRO A 113 7.82 39.70 -39.81
N ASP A 114 7.60 39.37 -38.52
CA ASP A 114 8.50 39.81 -37.43
C ASP A 114 9.87 39.10 -37.49
N ILE A 115 9.89 37.81 -37.81
CA ILE A 115 11.14 37.03 -37.99
C ILE A 115 11.96 37.62 -39.14
N VAL A 116 11.32 37.86 -40.30
CA VAL A 116 11.94 38.45 -41.48
C VAL A 116 12.46 39.85 -41.18
N LYS A 117 11.68 40.67 -40.48
CA LYS A 117 12.10 41.98 -39.97
C LYS A 117 13.35 41.88 -39.10
N GLN A 118 13.38 40.98 -38.12
CA GLN A 118 14.53 40.80 -37.24
C GLN A 118 15.78 40.30 -37.98
N VAL A 119 15.62 39.48 -39.02
CA VAL A 119 16.74 39.10 -39.92
C VAL A 119 17.21 40.33 -40.70
N PHE A 120 16.32 41.17 -41.19
CA PHE A 120 16.69 42.39 -41.93
C PHE A 120 17.36 43.45 -41.05
N GLU A 121 16.99 43.55 -39.77
CA GLU A 121 17.63 44.46 -38.79
C GLU A 121 19.12 44.13 -38.52
N ASP A 122 19.55 42.87 -38.70
CA ASP A 122 20.97 42.49 -38.65
C ASP A 122 21.78 43.02 -39.86
N HIS A 123 21.13 43.59 -40.89
CA HIS A 123 21.76 44.07 -42.13
C HIS A 123 21.48 45.57 -42.36
N PRO A 124 22.38 46.50 -41.97
CA PRO A 124 22.13 47.96 -41.98
C PRO A 124 21.81 48.61 -43.33
N VAL A 125 21.99 47.89 -44.43
CA VAL A 125 21.66 48.31 -45.80
C VAL A 125 20.23 47.94 -46.22
N ALA A 126 19.50 47.22 -45.37
CA ALA A 126 18.15 46.75 -45.65
C ALA A 126 17.15 47.92 -45.72
N ARG A 127 16.57 48.12 -46.91
CA ARG A 127 15.41 48.98 -47.14
C ARG A 127 14.26 48.08 -47.61
N TYR A 128 13.13 48.11 -46.91
CA TYR A 128 11.98 47.27 -47.22
C TYR A 128 10.66 47.93 -46.81
N GLU A 129 9.57 47.39 -47.34
CA GLU A 129 8.19 47.81 -47.06
C GLU A 129 7.29 46.56 -47.01
N PHE A 130 6.42 46.48 -46.02
CA PHE A 130 5.41 45.42 -45.92
C PHE A 130 4.05 45.97 -46.37
N LYS A 131 3.57 45.52 -47.54
CA LYS A 131 2.21 45.71 -48.05
C LYS A 131 1.41 44.41 -47.86
N LEU A 132 1.30 43.99 -46.60
CA LEU A 132 0.58 42.78 -46.21
C LEU A 132 -0.84 43.15 -45.76
N LEU A 133 -1.86 42.49 -46.31
CA LEU A 133 -3.27 42.78 -46.06
C LEU A 133 -3.94 41.80 -45.09
N ARG A 134 -3.34 40.63 -44.84
CA ARG A 134 -3.87 39.64 -43.89
C ARG A 134 -3.04 39.56 -42.59
N PRO A 135 -3.63 39.13 -41.47
CA PRO A 135 -2.85 38.79 -40.28
C PRO A 135 -2.07 37.49 -40.50
N TYR A 136 -0.92 37.38 -39.83
CA TYR A 136 -0.06 36.18 -39.84
C TYR A 136 -0.05 35.54 -38.47
N ARG A 137 -0.03 34.20 -38.42
CA ARG A 137 0.03 33.47 -37.15
C ARG A 137 1.36 33.71 -36.42
N THR A 138 1.32 33.61 -35.09
CA THR A 138 2.51 33.58 -34.26
C THR A 138 3.07 32.16 -34.21
N TRP A 139 4.32 31.99 -34.63
CA TRP A 139 5.03 30.72 -34.54
C TRP A 139 5.60 30.56 -33.12
N ASN A 140 5.23 29.49 -32.43
CA ASN A 140 5.78 29.17 -31.10
C ASN A 140 7.29 28.88 -31.16
N TYR A 141 7.75 28.31 -32.27
CA TYR A 141 9.14 27.91 -32.49
C TYR A 141 9.41 27.88 -34.00
N CYS A 142 10.47 28.53 -34.46
CA CYS A 142 10.94 28.49 -35.83
C CYS A 142 12.47 28.59 -35.85
N VAL A 143 13.13 27.72 -36.61
CA VAL A 143 14.57 27.52 -36.58
C VAL A 143 15.16 27.80 -37.95
N GLN A 144 16.13 28.72 -38.01
CA GLN A 144 17.09 28.78 -39.11
C GLN A 144 18.15 27.70 -38.82
N TYR A 145 18.27 26.69 -39.67
CA TYR A 145 19.21 25.57 -39.44
C TYR A 145 20.12 25.33 -40.64
N ARG A 146 21.41 25.68 -40.47
CA ARG A 146 22.49 25.46 -41.46
C ARG A 146 22.19 26.00 -42.87
N GLU A 147 21.39 27.05 -42.96
CA GLU A 147 20.96 27.70 -44.20
C GLU A 147 21.38 29.18 -44.20
N THR A 148 21.41 29.79 -45.38
CA THR A 148 21.70 31.23 -45.50
C THR A 148 20.54 32.07 -44.98
N ASP A 149 20.82 33.31 -44.58
CA ASP A 149 19.77 34.25 -44.17
C ASP A 149 18.76 34.48 -45.32
N PHE A 150 19.25 34.45 -46.57
CA PHE A 150 18.41 34.51 -47.76
C PHE A 150 17.47 33.32 -47.87
N ASN A 151 17.99 32.09 -47.74
CA ASN A 151 17.17 30.89 -47.86
C ASN A 151 16.12 30.83 -46.74
N PHE A 152 16.51 31.19 -45.51
CA PHE A 152 15.60 31.22 -44.37
C PHE A 152 14.43 32.18 -44.59
N VAL A 153 14.72 33.41 -45.02
CA VAL A 153 13.68 34.39 -45.38
C VAL A 153 12.85 33.87 -46.55
N ALA A 154 13.47 33.45 -47.65
CA ALA A 154 12.77 33.01 -48.86
C ALA A 154 11.80 31.86 -48.58
N ARG A 155 12.23 30.78 -47.89
CA ARG A 155 11.34 29.64 -47.58
C ARG A 155 10.18 30.01 -46.66
N LEU A 156 10.36 30.96 -45.75
CA LEU A 156 9.30 31.41 -44.84
C LEU A 156 8.27 32.26 -45.59
N LEU A 157 8.74 33.18 -46.43
CA LEU A 157 7.86 33.95 -47.32
C LEU A 157 7.10 33.00 -48.28
N GLU A 158 7.78 32.03 -48.89
CA GLU A 158 7.17 30.99 -49.73
C GLU A 158 6.11 30.15 -48.99
N HIS A 159 6.37 29.75 -47.74
CA HIS A 159 5.44 28.99 -46.90
C HIS A 159 4.25 29.82 -46.40
N GLU A 160 4.44 31.12 -46.19
CA GLU A 160 3.38 32.07 -45.78
C GLU A 160 2.72 32.78 -46.97
N GLY A 161 2.98 32.35 -48.20
CA GLY A 161 2.39 32.93 -49.42
C GLY A 161 2.81 34.37 -49.73
N ILE A 162 3.73 34.94 -48.94
CA ILE A 162 4.27 36.28 -49.14
C ILE A 162 5.27 36.23 -50.29
N TYR A 163 5.09 37.10 -51.27
CA TYR A 163 6.04 37.32 -52.35
C TYR A 163 6.59 38.74 -52.27
N TRP A 164 7.59 39.04 -53.08
CA TRP A 164 8.25 40.35 -53.03
C TRP A 164 8.75 40.81 -54.38
N TYR A 165 9.04 42.10 -54.50
CA TYR A 165 9.70 42.70 -55.66
C TYR A 165 10.65 43.82 -55.22
N VAL A 166 11.49 44.28 -56.15
CA VAL A 166 12.44 45.35 -55.90
C VAL A 166 11.92 46.64 -56.53
N GLU A 167 11.69 47.67 -55.72
CA GLU A 167 11.36 49.01 -56.22
C GLU A 167 12.60 49.91 -56.17
N HIS A 168 12.93 50.51 -57.31
CA HIS A 168 14.13 51.35 -57.50
C HIS A 168 13.79 52.85 -57.47
N ASP A 169 14.67 53.64 -56.85
CA ASP A 169 14.64 55.10 -56.73
C ASP A 169 16.06 55.70 -56.88
N GLU A 170 16.19 57.03 -56.86
CA GLU A 170 17.50 57.70 -57.01
C GLU A 170 18.50 57.36 -55.89
N SER A 171 17.99 56.99 -54.71
CA SER A 171 18.77 56.61 -53.52
C SER A 171 19.08 55.11 -53.45
N GLY A 172 18.68 54.32 -54.45
CA GLY A 172 18.92 52.88 -54.53
C GLY A 172 17.61 52.12 -54.72
N HIS A 173 17.32 51.16 -53.85
CA HIS A 173 16.10 50.37 -53.92
C HIS A 173 15.62 49.91 -52.55
N LYS A 174 14.35 49.51 -52.49
CA LYS A 174 13.73 48.78 -51.39
C LYS A 174 13.14 47.45 -51.86
N VAL A 175 12.98 46.49 -50.96
CA VAL A 175 12.22 45.25 -51.19
C VAL A 175 10.79 45.46 -50.69
N VAL A 176 9.80 45.37 -51.57
CA VAL A 176 8.39 45.46 -51.20
C VAL A 176 7.85 44.03 -51.06
N LEU A 177 7.28 43.70 -49.91
CA LEU A 177 6.69 42.39 -49.60
C LEU A 177 5.16 42.49 -49.64
N CYS A 178 4.52 41.62 -50.42
CA CYS A 178 3.08 41.61 -50.68
C CYS A 178 2.47 40.21 -50.49
N ASP A 179 1.18 40.16 -50.17
CA ASP A 179 0.38 38.94 -50.04
C ASP A 179 -0.90 38.95 -50.89
N SER A 180 -1.17 40.03 -51.62
CA SER A 180 -2.39 40.20 -52.41
C SER A 180 -2.18 41.03 -53.68
N ALA A 181 -2.93 40.71 -54.73
CA ALA A 181 -2.94 41.48 -55.98
C ALA A 181 -3.29 42.97 -55.76
N SER A 182 -4.11 43.30 -54.76
CA SER A 182 -4.47 44.68 -54.40
C SER A 182 -3.37 45.45 -53.67
N GLY A 183 -2.23 44.83 -53.34
CA GLY A 183 -1.02 45.53 -52.86
C GLY A 183 -0.20 46.18 -53.98
N HIS A 184 -0.58 45.99 -55.25
CA HIS A 184 0.15 46.50 -56.41
C HIS A 184 -0.49 47.76 -56.99
N ASP A 185 0.38 48.69 -57.38
CA ASP A 185 0.01 49.94 -58.05
C ASP A 185 0.50 49.91 -59.50
N ALA A 186 -0.19 50.62 -60.41
CA ALA A 186 0.36 50.88 -61.74
C ALA A 186 1.58 51.81 -61.65
N LYS A 187 2.54 51.70 -62.59
CA LYS A 187 3.68 52.64 -62.64
C LYS A 187 3.24 53.94 -63.32
N PRO A 188 3.49 55.13 -62.72
CA PRO A 188 3.16 56.41 -63.35
C PRO A 188 3.76 56.54 -64.76
N GLY A 189 2.93 56.92 -65.74
CA GLY A 189 3.33 57.06 -67.14
C GLY A 189 3.44 55.72 -67.91
N CYS A 190 3.01 54.60 -67.32
CA CYS A 190 2.99 53.29 -67.98
C CYS A 190 1.76 52.44 -67.54
N GLU A 191 0.68 53.10 -67.13
CA GLU A 191 -0.55 52.48 -66.60
C GLU A 191 -1.31 51.70 -67.67
N SER A 192 -1.24 52.16 -68.93
CA SER A 192 -1.92 51.54 -70.07
C SER A 192 -1.05 51.61 -71.33
N LEU A 193 -0.89 50.48 -72.02
CA LEU A 193 -0.15 50.40 -73.27
C LEU A 193 -1.03 49.81 -74.39
N PRO A 194 -1.06 50.43 -75.58
CA PRO A 194 -1.73 49.86 -76.75
C PRO A 194 -0.89 48.74 -77.37
N PHE A 195 -1.54 47.72 -77.89
CA PHE A 195 -0.93 46.68 -78.72
C PHE A 195 -0.83 47.14 -80.18
N TYR A 196 0.35 46.92 -80.78
CA TYR A 196 0.65 47.18 -82.18
C TYR A 196 1.58 46.10 -82.74
N GLY A 197 1.02 45.07 -83.36
CA GLY A 197 1.77 43.95 -83.95
C GLY A 197 2.73 44.32 -85.09
N SER A 198 2.75 45.57 -85.55
CA SER A 198 3.76 46.12 -86.45
C SER A 198 4.06 47.57 -86.09
N GLY A 199 5.34 47.87 -85.84
CA GLY A 199 5.79 49.23 -85.49
C GLY A 199 5.55 50.28 -86.57
N ALA A 200 5.33 49.87 -87.83
CA ALA A 200 4.95 50.76 -88.93
C ALA A 200 3.53 51.35 -88.78
N GLN A 201 2.71 50.82 -87.86
CA GLN A 201 1.36 51.31 -87.57
C GLN A 201 1.30 52.24 -86.34
N ALA A 202 2.39 52.35 -85.58
CA ALA A 202 2.50 53.20 -84.40
C ALA A 202 3.12 54.56 -84.75
N ALA A 203 2.75 55.63 -84.03
CA ALA A 203 3.42 56.92 -84.17
C ALA A 203 4.87 56.83 -83.63
N PRO A 204 5.86 57.53 -84.21
CA PRO A 204 7.28 57.37 -83.83
C PRO A 204 7.63 57.59 -82.35
N GLN A 205 6.80 58.35 -81.61
CA GLN A 205 6.99 58.65 -80.19
C GLN A 205 6.04 57.86 -79.25
N LEU A 206 5.18 57.00 -79.79
CA LEU A 206 4.26 56.20 -78.98
C LEU A 206 4.99 55.02 -78.31
N GLU A 207 4.65 54.75 -77.06
CA GLU A 207 5.02 53.51 -76.37
C GLU A 207 3.91 52.46 -76.58
N TYR A 208 4.27 51.23 -76.91
CA TYR A 208 3.32 50.17 -77.29
C TYR A 208 3.87 48.76 -77.05
N VAL A 209 2.98 47.80 -76.88
CA VAL A 209 3.31 46.37 -76.87
C VAL A 209 3.37 45.87 -78.32
N GLN A 210 4.55 45.41 -78.74
CA GLN A 210 4.84 44.97 -80.11
C GLN A 210 4.52 43.49 -80.35
N SER A 211 4.66 42.64 -79.33
CA SER A 211 4.29 41.23 -79.38
C SER A 211 3.60 40.82 -78.09
N TRP A 212 2.62 39.93 -78.20
CA TRP A 212 1.85 39.39 -77.08
C TRP A 212 1.64 37.89 -77.33
N ASN A 213 2.16 37.06 -76.44
CA ASN A 213 1.93 35.62 -76.43
C ASN A 213 1.08 35.28 -75.19
N SER A 214 0.08 34.43 -75.36
CA SER A 214 -0.88 34.03 -74.31
C SER A 214 -0.82 32.51 -74.18
N ALA A 215 -0.64 32.01 -72.96
CA ALA A 215 -0.47 30.59 -72.67
C ALA A 215 -1.30 30.16 -71.46
N GLU A 216 -1.95 29.01 -71.57
CA GLU A 216 -2.68 28.36 -70.47
C GLU A 216 -2.16 26.93 -70.29
N CYS A 217 -2.15 26.42 -69.05
CA CYS A 217 -1.72 25.05 -68.77
C CYS A 217 -2.56 24.34 -67.70
N VAL A 218 -2.62 23.01 -67.78
CA VAL A 218 -3.34 22.16 -66.80
C VAL A 218 -2.70 22.30 -65.42
N LYS A 219 -3.53 22.55 -64.40
CA LYS A 219 -3.15 22.70 -62.98
C LYS A 219 -4.01 21.80 -62.09
N PRO A 220 -3.52 21.43 -60.90
CA PRO A 220 -4.36 20.84 -59.85
C PRO A 220 -5.57 21.74 -59.52
N GLY A 221 -6.72 21.09 -59.29
CA GLY A 221 -7.97 21.74 -58.90
C GLY A 221 -8.20 21.77 -57.40
N LYS A 222 -7.53 20.89 -56.64
CA LYS A 222 -7.75 20.73 -55.20
C LYS A 222 -6.43 20.48 -54.46
N VAL A 223 -6.32 21.06 -53.26
CA VAL A 223 -5.29 20.75 -52.28
C VAL A 223 -5.97 20.23 -51.00
N VAL A 224 -5.41 19.19 -50.40
CA VAL A 224 -5.77 18.64 -49.09
C VAL A 224 -4.50 18.59 -48.25
N ILE A 225 -4.55 19.10 -47.02
CA ILE A 225 -3.43 19.03 -46.07
C ILE A 225 -3.93 18.68 -44.68
N THR A 226 -3.11 18.02 -43.89
CA THR A 226 -3.43 17.64 -42.50
C THR A 226 -2.17 17.62 -41.63
N ASP A 227 -2.36 17.53 -40.31
CA ASP A 227 -1.29 17.55 -39.31
C ASP A 227 -1.76 16.85 -38.01
N TYR A 228 -0.91 16.80 -36.99
CA TYR A 228 -1.22 16.18 -35.69
C TYR A 228 -0.94 17.10 -34.49
N ASP A 229 -1.99 17.49 -33.77
CA ASP A 229 -1.87 18.19 -32.48
C ASP A 229 -1.95 17.20 -31.30
N PHE A 230 -0.81 16.89 -30.69
CA PHE A 230 -0.73 16.00 -29.52
C PHE A 230 -1.50 16.53 -28.29
N GLN A 231 -1.79 17.84 -28.20
CA GLN A 231 -2.59 18.41 -27.11
C GLN A 231 -4.09 18.16 -27.30
N ARG A 232 -4.53 17.93 -28.55
CA ARG A 232 -5.91 17.63 -28.94
C ARG A 232 -5.92 16.46 -29.94
N PRO A 233 -5.49 15.26 -29.54
CA PRO A 233 -5.15 14.17 -30.46
C PRO A 233 -6.36 13.53 -31.18
N SER A 234 -7.58 13.87 -30.78
CA SER A 234 -8.83 13.49 -31.45
C SER A 234 -9.40 14.60 -32.36
N ASN A 235 -8.72 15.74 -32.47
CA ASN A 235 -9.16 16.84 -33.32
C ASN A 235 -8.82 16.55 -34.77
N ASP A 236 -9.82 16.60 -35.65
CA ASP A 236 -9.59 16.53 -37.09
C ASP A 236 -8.93 17.83 -37.55
N LEU A 237 -7.79 17.69 -38.23
CA LEU A 237 -7.01 18.78 -38.81
C LEU A 237 -6.97 18.70 -40.34
N GLU A 238 -7.64 17.72 -40.96
CA GLU A 238 -7.76 17.69 -42.42
C GLU A 238 -8.52 18.93 -42.89
N THR A 239 -7.92 19.64 -43.84
CA THR A 239 -8.48 20.83 -44.46
C THR A 239 -8.18 20.82 -45.94
N SER A 240 -9.09 21.37 -46.73
CA SER A 240 -8.96 21.34 -48.18
C SER A 240 -9.50 22.61 -48.84
N ARG A 241 -8.90 22.94 -49.98
CA ARG A 241 -9.38 24.00 -50.86
C ARG A 241 -9.52 23.43 -52.27
N GLY A 242 -10.68 23.64 -52.88
CA GLY A 242 -10.98 23.24 -54.25
C GLY A 242 -11.41 24.45 -55.09
N GLN A 243 -10.77 24.62 -56.25
CA GLN A 243 -11.10 25.62 -57.26
C GLN A 243 -10.74 25.05 -58.65
N PRO A 244 -11.51 24.07 -59.16
CA PRO A 244 -11.33 23.55 -60.50
C PRO A 244 -11.57 24.65 -61.54
N ARG A 245 -10.79 24.61 -62.62
CA ARG A 245 -10.86 25.58 -63.73
C ARG A 245 -11.76 25.06 -64.86
N ASN A 246 -12.15 25.93 -65.78
CA ASN A 246 -13.13 25.62 -66.83
C ASN A 246 -12.51 24.87 -68.04
N TYR A 247 -11.95 23.69 -67.78
CA TYR A 247 -11.44 22.73 -68.77
C TYR A 247 -11.51 21.30 -68.23
N ASP A 248 -11.44 20.29 -69.09
CA ASP A 248 -11.48 18.88 -68.67
C ASP A 248 -10.24 18.47 -67.86
N LEU A 249 -10.40 17.59 -66.86
CA LEU A 249 -9.35 17.13 -65.93
C LEU A 249 -8.76 18.25 -65.03
N SER A 250 -9.57 19.26 -64.70
CA SER A 250 -9.19 20.39 -63.85
C SER A 250 -9.40 20.18 -62.35
N ASP A 251 -9.84 18.98 -61.93
CA ASP A 251 -10.24 18.63 -60.56
C ASP A 251 -9.19 17.81 -59.78
N GLY A 252 -8.02 17.55 -60.40
CA GLY A 252 -6.94 16.77 -59.81
C GLY A 252 -6.48 17.28 -58.43
N GLU A 253 -6.28 16.36 -57.50
CA GLU A 253 -5.96 16.62 -56.09
C GLU A 253 -4.46 16.46 -55.78
N ILE A 254 -3.93 17.34 -54.93
CA ILE A 254 -2.65 17.19 -54.24
C ILE A 254 -2.92 16.99 -52.75
N PHE A 255 -2.37 15.95 -52.15
CA PHE A 255 -2.38 15.70 -50.70
C PHE A 255 -0.96 15.86 -50.13
N ASP A 256 -0.82 16.46 -48.94
CA ASP A 256 0.47 16.60 -48.24
C ASP A 256 0.35 16.47 -46.71
N TYR A 257 1.39 15.93 -46.08
CA TYR A 257 1.54 15.80 -44.62
C TYR A 257 3.04 15.82 -44.25
N PRO A 258 3.46 16.53 -43.20
CA PRO A 258 2.67 17.40 -42.33
C PRO A 258 2.43 18.80 -42.93
N GLY A 259 1.25 19.37 -42.68
CA GLY A 259 0.87 20.70 -43.17
C GLY A 259 1.54 21.87 -42.47
N GLY A 260 2.12 21.67 -41.28
CA GLY A 260 2.81 22.68 -40.47
C GLY A 260 1.88 23.50 -39.56
N PHE A 261 0.68 23.02 -39.24
CA PHE A 261 -0.34 23.78 -38.49
C PHE A 261 -1.06 22.94 -37.43
N ILE A 262 -1.50 23.60 -36.35
CA ILE A 262 -2.32 22.97 -35.29
C ILE A 262 -3.65 23.72 -35.05
N VAL A 263 -3.94 24.73 -35.86
CA VAL A 263 -5.19 25.51 -35.82
C VAL A 263 -5.83 25.41 -37.21
N GLY A 264 -7.09 24.97 -37.28
CA GLY A 264 -7.77 24.74 -38.56
C GLY A 264 -7.89 25.99 -39.45
N GLY A 265 -7.89 27.18 -38.86
CA GLY A 265 -7.85 28.45 -39.61
C GLY A 265 -6.54 28.65 -40.37
N ASP A 266 -5.39 28.39 -39.72
CA ASP A 266 -4.07 28.44 -40.36
C ASP A 266 -3.98 27.41 -41.49
N GLY A 267 -4.47 26.18 -41.24
CA GLY A 267 -4.50 25.12 -42.24
C GLY A 267 -5.38 25.46 -43.46
N ALA A 268 -6.58 26.00 -43.24
CA ALA A 268 -7.44 26.47 -44.33
C ALA A 268 -6.76 27.57 -45.16
N GLN A 269 -6.01 28.48 -44.51
CA GLN A 269 -5.24 29.51 -45.20
C GLN A 269 -4.09 28.92 -46.01
N TYR A 270 -3.36 27.94 -45.48
CA TYR A 270 -2.29 27.25 -46.20
C TYR A 270 -2.79 26.40 -47.37
N ALA A 271 -3.95 25.74 -47.25
CA ALA A 271 -4.57 25.02 -48.37
C ALA A 271 -4.94 25.96 -49.53
N GLU A 272 -5.40 27.18 -49.20
CA GLU A 272 -5.63 28.24 -50.18
C GLU A 272 -4.32 28.74 -50.81
N ASP A 273 -3.30 29.06 -50.01
CA ASP A 273 -2.00 29.54 -50.53
C ASP A 273 -1.30 28.50 -51.41
N ARG A 274 -1.40 27.20 -51.08
CA ARG A 274 -0.85 26.12 -51.92
C ARG A 274 -1.63 25.95 -53.22
N LEU A 275 -2.96 26.10 -53.21
CA LEU A 275 -3.74 26.02 -54.44
C LEU A 275 -3.45 27.23 -55.35
N ASP A 276 -3.37 28.43 -54.79
CA ASP A 276 -3.00 29.64 -55.52
C ASP A 276 -1.55 29.59 -56.03
N GLU A 277 -0.60 28.98 -55.31
CA GLU A 277 0.76 28.70 -55.80
C GLU A 277 0.72 27.84 -57.06
N LEU A 278 0.03 26.70 -56.99
CA LEU A 278 -0.09 25.76 -58.11
C LEU A 278 -0.81 26.41 -59.30
N GLN A 279 -1.79 27.28 -59.05
CA GLN A 279 -2.59 27.95 -60.07
C GLN A 279 -2.05 29.32 -60.52
N THR A 280 -1.01 29.88 -59.89
CA THR A 280 -0.44 31.20 -60.24
C THR A 280 -0.05 31.29 -61.72
N ALA A 281 0.54 30.22 -62.25
CA ALA A 281 0.90 30.10 -63.66
C ALA A 281 -0.14 29.30 -64.48
N TYR A 282 -1.43 29.33 -64.11
CA TYR A 282 -2.51 28.75 -64.92
C TYR A 282 -2.60 29.48 -66.27
N GLN A 283 -2.75 30.80 -66.22
CA GLN A 283 -2.80 31.68 -67.38
C GLN A 283 -1.63 32.67 -67.28
N SER A 284 -0.74 32.65 -68.26
CA SER A 284 0.46 33.50 -68.30
C SER A 284 0.66 34.10 -69.69
N HIS A 285 1.22 35.30 -69.71
CA HIS A 285 1.43 36.08 -70.92
C HIS A 285 2.87 36.56 -71.03
N GLU A 286 3.38 36.67 -72.25
CA GLU A 286 4.69 37.25 -72.56
C GLU A 286 4.55 38.42 -73.54
N GLY A 287 4.99 39.59 -73.12
CA GLY A 287 4.99 40.82 -73.89
C GLY A 287 6.40 41.25 -74.33
N SER A 288 6.49 41.93 -75.46
CA SER A 288 7.65 42.75 -75.82
C SER A 288 7.19 44.16 -76.11
N THR A 289 7.89 45.17 -75.58
CA THR A 289 7.53 46.58 -75.71
C THR A 289 8.75 47.47 -75.92
N ASN A 290 8.53 48.63 -76.53
CA ASN A 290 9.47 49.75 -76.51
C ASN A 290 9.26 50.67 -75.29
N ALA A 291 8.24 50.41 -74.47
CA ALA A 291 7.93 51.16 -73.27
C ALA A 291 9.01 50.95 -72.20
N GLN A 292 9.41 52.05 -71.56
CA GLN A 292 10.51 52.02 -70.60
C GLN A 292 10.01 51.79 -69.16
N GLY A 293 8.78 52.20 -68.87
CA GLY A 293 8.15 52.18 -67.55
C GLY A 293 7.56 50.83 -67.11
N VAL A 294 7.68 49.76 -67.92
CA VAL A 294 7.23 48.43 -67.51
C VAL A 294 8.20 47.82 -66.50
N HIS A 295 7.72 47.59 -65.28
CA HIS A 295 8.47 47.06 -64.15
C HIS A 295 7.80 45.81 -63.56
N ALA A 296 8.59 44.89 -63.01
CA ALA A 296 8.05 43.76 -62.26
C ALA A 296 7.41 44.25 -60.94
N GLY A 297 6.28 43.65 -60.54
CA GLY A 297 5.53 44.06 -59.36
C GLY A 297 4.63 45.28 -59.54
N HIS A 298 4.38 45.73 -60.78
CA HIS A 298 3.41 46.78 -61.09
C HIS A 298 2.26 46.27 -61.99
N LEU A 299 1.14 46.97 -61.94
CA LEU A 299 -0.01 46.73 -62.81
C LEU A 299 0.16 47.42 -64.18
N LEU A 300 -0.32 46.76 -65.23
CA LEU A 300 -0.32 47.25 -66.61
C LEU A 300 -1.63 46.86 -67.30
N THR A 301 -2.34 47.85 -67.87
CA THR A 301 -3.51 47.59 -68.73
C THR A 301 -3.10 47.45 -70.19
N LEU A 302 -3.42 46.32 -70.83
CA LEU A 302 -3.26 46.18 -72.28
C LEU A 302 -4.51 46.70 -72.99
N THR A 303 -4.34 47.46 -74.07
CA THR A 303 -5.44 47.93 -74.91
C THR A 303 -5.20 47.68 -76.40
N ARG A 304 -6.26 47.73 -77.20
CA ARG A 304 -6.24 47.56 -78.67
C ARG A 304 -5.67 46.22 -79.17
N HIS A 305 -5.62 45.19 -78.34
CA HIS A 305 -5.29 43.84 -78.77
C HIS A 305 -6.46 43.24 -79.60
N PRO A 306 -6.21 42.59 -80.77
CA PRO A 306 -7.28 42.09 -81.65
C PRO A 306 -8.19 41.00 -81.08
N ARG A 307 -7.76 40.33 -80.00
CA ARG A 307 -8.56 39.38 -79.23
C ARG A 307 -9.07 40.13 -77.99
N ASP A 308 -10.37 40.43 -77.94
CA ASP A 308 -10.96 41.34 -76.94
C ASP A 308 -10.64 40.97 -75.49
N ILE A 309 -10.64 39.68 -75.14
CA ILE A 309 -10.36 39.18 -73.78
C ILE A 309 -8.95 39.51 -73.27
N GLU A 310 -8.01 39.84 -74.17
CA GLU A 310 -6.64 40.24 -73.80
C GLU A 310 -6.54 41.74 -73.47
N ASN A 311 -7.62 42.52 -73.65
CA ASN A 311 -7.68 43.93 -73.27
C ASN A 311 -8.06 44.06 -71.79
N ALA A 312 -7.17 43.59 -70.92
CA ALA A 312 -7.36 43.50 -69.48
C ALA A 312 -6.21 44.16 -68.71
N GLU A 313 -6.35 44.18 -67.38
CA GLU A 313 -5.29 44.56 -66.46
C GLU A 313 -4.47 43.32 -66.04
N TYR A 314 -3.15 43.49 -65.99
CA TYR A 314 -2.19 42.43 -65.74
C TYR A 314 -1.19 42.84 -64.65
N LEU A 315 -0.85 41.90 -63.77
CA LEU A 315 0.29 42.02 -62.87
C LEU A 315 1.56 41.57 -63.60
N VAL A 316 2.53 42.47 -63.76
CA VAL A 316 3.82 42.16 -64.39
C VAL A 316 4.66 41.32 -63.43
N THR A 317 4.89 40.05 -63.78
CA THR A 317 5.56 39.06 -62.93
C THR A 317 7.08 39.03 -63.15
N SER A 318 7.57 39.40 -64.34
CA SER A 318 8.99 39.60 -64.61
C SER A 318 9.25 40.58 -65.75
N THR A 319 10.44 41.19 -65.77
CA THR A 319 10.92 42.00 -66.91
C THR A 319 12.37 41.67 -67.26
N VAL A 320 12.71 41.81 -68.53
CA VAL A 320 14.06 41.76 -69.09
C VAL A 320 14.26 43.04 -69.89
N LEU A 321 14.92 44.02 -69.28
CA LEU A 321 15.30 45.28 -69.90
C LEU A 321 16.65 45.12 -70.60
N GLN A 322 16.70 45.40 -71.90
CA GLN A 322 17.92 45.41 -72.70
C GLN A 322 18.17 46.80 -73.27
N LEU A 323 19.42 47.27 -73.12
CA LEU A 323 19.88 48.57 -73.55
C LEU A 323 21.24 48.45 -74.24
N GLN A 324 21.43 49.14 -75.37
CA GLN A 324 22.74 49.33 -75.98
C GLN A 324 22.91 50.77 -76.49
N GLN A 325 24.08 51.37 -76.24
CA GLN A 325 24.50 52.69 -76.72
C GLN A 325 25.75 52.53 -77.60
N ALA A 326 25.83 53.25 -78.73
CA ALA A 326 27.00 53.24 -79.60
C ALA A 326 28.30 53.66 -78.87
N ALA A 327 29.40 52.93 -79.08
CA ALA A 327 30.66 53.16 -78.38
C ALA A 327 31.29 54.54 -78.68
N ASN A 328 31.17 55.03 -79.93
CA ASN A 328 31.68 56.33 -80.38
C ASN A 328 30.60 57.15 -81.10
N GLU A 329 30.66 58.48 -81.00
CA GLU A 329 29.72 59.40 -81.69
C GLU A 329 29.77 59.30 -83.23
N ALA A 330 30.84 58.74 -83.78
CA ALA A 330 31.02 58.52 -85.23
C ALA A 330 30.62 57.11 -85.71
N ALA A 331 30.15 56.22 -84.82
CA ALA A 331 29.73 54.87 -85.18
C ALA A 331 28.22 54.85 -85.49
N SER A 332 27.84 54.32 -86.65
CA SER A 332 26.45 54.16 -87.09
C SER A 332 25.74 52.97 -86.40
N GLY A 333 25.76 52.95 -85.06
CA GLY A 333 25.03 51.97 -84.24
C GLY A 333 23.78 52.60 -83.63
N ASP A 334 22.62 51.99 -83.84
CA ASP A 334 21.38 52.44 -83.21
C ASP A 334 21.48 52.33 -81.69
N THR A 335 21.05 53.38 -80.99
CA THR A 335 20.78 53.28 -79.54
C THR A 335 19.46 52.56 -79.37
N SER A 336 19.51 51.32 -78.90
CA SER A 336 18.33 50.46 -78.75
C SER A 336 17.97 50.26 -77.28
N LEU A 337 16.67 50.35 -77.00
CA LEU A 337 16.06 49.95 -75.75
C LEU A 337 14.90 49.01 -76.06
N ARG A 338 14.84 47.89 -75.35
CA ARG A 338 13.74 46.93 -75.45
C ARG A 338 13.43 46.37 -74.06
N CYS A 339 12.15 46.29 -73.71
CA CYS A 339 11.70 45.56 -72.53
C CYS A 339 10.87 44.36 -72.98
N SER A 340 11.27 43.16 -72.59
CA SER A 340 10.39 41.99 -72.62
C SER A 340 9.86 41.75 -71.20
N PHE A 341 8.63 41.27 -71.06
CA PHE A 341 8.03 41.06 -69.76
C PHE A 341 7.11 39.83 -69.75
N SER A 342 6.93 39.23 -68.58
CA SER A 342 5.88 38.25 -68.33
C SER A 342 4.84 38.84 -67.40
N CYS A 343 3.59 38.45 -67.54
CA CYS A 343 2.52 38.87 -66.66
C CYS A 343 1.41 37.82 -66.52
N ILE A 344 0.56 38.00 -65.52
CA ILE A 344 -0.67 37.23 -65.27
C ILE A 344 -1.84 38.22 -65.15
N PRO A 345 -3.11 37.81 -65.37
CA PRO A 345 -4.26 38.69 -65.12
C PRO A 345 -4.24 39.22 -63.67
N SER A 346 -4.57 40.49 -63.43
CA SER A 346 -4.54 41.05 -62.06
C SER A 346 -5.54 40.38 -61.10
N SER A 347 -6.56 39.72 -61.64
CA SER A 347 -7.52 38.88 -60.91
C SER A 347 -7.00 37.50 -60.49
N GLN A 348 -5.86 37.04 -61.03
CA GLN A 348 -5.20 35.82 -60.57
C GLN A 348 -4.29 36.16 -59.39
N GLN A 349 -4.62 35.62 -58.22
CA GLN A 349 -3.74 35.78 -57.05
C GLN A 349 -2.37 35.14 -57.35
N TYR A 350 -1.31 35.93 -57.19
CA TYR A 350 0.06 35.43 -57.24
C TYR A 350 0.44 34.85 -55.87
N ARG A 351 1.05 33.67 -55.90
CA ARG A 351 1.78 33.08 -54.79
C ARG A 351 3.16 32.64 -55.28
N PRO A 352 4.22 32.81 -54.48
CA PRO A 352 5.55 32.43 -54.88
C PRO A 352 5.67 30.89 -54.96
N PRO A 353 6.34 30.34 -55.99
CA PRO A 353 6.65 28.91 -56.02
C PRO A 353 7.64 28.55 -54.90
N ARG A 354 7.40 27.43 -54.20
CA ARG A 354 8.27 26.88 -53.14
C ARG A 354 9.58 26.32 -53.71
N ARG A 355 10.48 27.22 -54.13
CA ARG A 355 11.79 26.90 -54.71
C ARG A 355 12.85 26.66 -53.65
N THR A 356 12.68 27.22 -52.45
CA THR A 356 13.69 27.20 -51.40
C THR A 356 13.44 26.03 -50.46
N PRO A 357 14.29 24.98 -50.47
CA PRO A 357 14.05 23.79 -49.66
C PRO A 357 14.17 24.10 -48.16
N LYS A 358 13.22 23.60 -47.37
CA LYS A 358 13.33 23.62 -45.90
C LYS A 358 14.53 22.74 -45.50
N PRO A 359 15.44 23.20 -44.62
CA PRO A 359 16.54 22.37 -44.17
C PRO A 359 16.02 21.20 -43.32
N LEU A 360 16.58 20.02 -43.53
CA LEU A 360 16.27 18.82 -42.74
C LEU A 360 17.45 18.44 -41.86
N VAL A 361 17.17 18.03 -40.63
CA VAL A 361 18.14 17.48 -39.70
C VAL A 361 18.30 15.98 -40.00
N ALA A 362 19.39 15.62 -40.68
CA ALA A 362 19.64 14.26 -41.19
C ALA A 362 19.80 13.15 -40.13
N GLY A 363 19.75 13.46 -38.84
CA GLY A 363 19.91 12.50 -37.75
C GLY A 363 19.81 13.17 -36.38
N PRO A 364 19.75 12.37 -35.29
CA PRO A 364 19.60 12.89 -33.96
C PRO A 364 20.83 13.69 -33.49
N GLN A 365 20.60 14.61 -32.56
CA GLN A 365 21.61 15.47 -31.96
C GLN A 365 21.61 15.31 -30.44
N THR A 366 22.57 15.90 -29.74
CA THR A 366 22.53 16.08 -28.29
C THR A 366 22.24 17.54 -27.92
N ALA A 367 21.59 17.74 -26.78
CA ALA A 367 21.29 19.03 -26.20
C ALA A 367 21.32 18.95 -24.66
N ILE A 368 21.53 20.09 -24.00
CA ILE A 368 21.52 20.18 -22.53
C ILE A 368 20.16 20.70 -22.06
N VAL A 369 19.55 20.06 -21.06
CA VAL A 369 18.26 20.49 -20.48
C VAL A 369 18.44 21.80 -19.71
N THR A 370 17.51 22.74 -19.90
CA THR A 370 17.54 24.10 -19.31
C THR A 370 16.24 24.43 -18.55
N GLY A 371 16.29 25.51 -17.78
CA GLY A 371 15.14 26.02 -17.03
C GLY A 371 15.52 27.23 -16.17
N PRO A 372 14.61 27.71 -15.30
CA PRO A 372 14.84 28.88 -14.48
C PRO A 372 15.99 28.70 -13.47
N ALA A 373 16.69 29.78 -13.16
CA ALA A 373 17.78 29.76 -12.18
C ALA A 373 17.27 29.32 -10.79
N GLY A 374 17.95 28.35 -10.16
CA GLY A 374 17.57 27.79 -8.85
C GLY A 374 16.54 26.64 -8.92
N GLU A 375 16.14 26.22 -10.12
CA GLU A 375 15.42 24.96 -10.35
C GLU A 375 16.38 23.81 -10.66
N GLU A 376 15.98 22.58 -10.33
CA GLU A 376 16.63 21.34 -10.81
C GLU A 376 15.79 20.64 -11.89
N ILE A 377 14.49 20.91 -11.92
CA ILE A 377 13.51 20.28 -12.83
C ILE A 377 12.61 21.39 -13.34
N HIS A 378 12.47 21.49 -14.66
CA HIS A 378 11.53 22.40 -15.30
C HIS A 378 10.74 21.62 -16.35
N THR A 379 9.47 21.33 -16.02
CA THR A 379 8.57 20.50 -16.83
C THR A 379 7.18 21.10 -16.86
N ASP A 380 6.43 20.82 -17.93
CA ASP A 380 5.01 21.16 -18.04
C ASP A 380 4.10 19.96 -17.72
N VAL A 381 2.79 20.15 -17.91
CA VAL A 381 1.74 19.14 -17.66
C VAL A 381 1.84 17.89 -18.53
N PHE A 382 2.61 17.93 -19.62
CA PHE A 382 2.82 16.82 -20.55
C PHE A 382 4.17 16.11 -20.35
N GLY A 383 4.94 16.48 -19.31
CA GLY A 383 6.27 15.90 -19.06
C GLY A 383 7.36 16.43 -20.00
N ARG A 384 7.10 17.53 -20.73
CA ARG A 384 8.05 18.14 -21.67
C ARG A 384 9.07 18.97 -20.92
N VAL A 385 10.27 19.12 -21.47
CA VAL A 385 11.33 19.98 -20.91
C VAL A 385 11.83 20.99 -21.94
N LYS A 386 12.63 21.96 -21.50
CA LYS A 386 13.36 22.87 -22.40
C LYS A 386 14.82 22.48 -22.48
N VAL A 387 15.47 22.83 -23.59
CA VAL A 387 16.87 22.48 -23.88
C VAL A 387 17.62 23.65 -24.53
N GLN A 388 18.95 23.60 -24.51
CA GLN A 388 19.79 24.38 -25.42
C GLN A 388 20.63 23.43 -26.28
N PHE A 389 20.52 23.61 -27.60
CA PHE A 389 21.32 22.90 -28.58
C PHE A 389 22.76 23.41 -28.59
N HIS A 390 23.72 22.54 -28.90
CA HIS A 390 25.14 22.90 -28.92
C HIS A 390 25.50 23.95 -30.00
N TRP A 391 24.68 24.10 -31.05
CA TRP A 391 24.83 25.11 -32.09
C TRP A 391 24.09 26.43 -31.77
N ASP A 392 23.23 26.47 -30.75
CA ASP A 392 22.58 27.71 -30.35
C ASP A 392 23.55 28.59 -29.57
N ARG A 393 24.11 29.56 -30.29
CA ARG A 393 25.04 30.58 -29.80
C ARG A 393 24.35 31.83 -29.22
N ARG A 394 23.02 31.92 -29.27
CA ARG A 394 22.24 33.08 -28.76
C ARG A 394 21.49 32.76 -27.47
N GLY A 395 21.16 31.50 -27.21
CA GLY A 395 20.55 31.03 -25.96
C GLY A 395 21.45 31.19 -24.72
N LYS A 396 20.81 31.42 -23.56
CA LYS A 396 21.46 31.77 -22.28
C LYS A 396 21.47 30.64 -21.25
N ARG A 397 21.09 29.43 -21.66
CA ARG A 397 20.87 28.23 -20.82
C ARG A 397 19.77 28.40 -19.76
N ASP A 398 18.76 29.22 -20.08
CA ASP A 398 17.61 29.55 -19.24
C ASP A 398 16.30 28.92 -19.79
N GLU A 399 15.16 29.29 -19.19
CA GLU A 399 13.81 28.86 -19.59
C GLU A 399 13.34 29.40 -20.96
N ARG A 400 14.16 30.17 -21.67
CA ARG A 400 13.86 30.74 -22.99
C ARG A 400 14.71 30.13 -24.10
N SER A 401 15.57 29.16 -23.78
CA SER A 401 16.49 28.54 -24.74
C SER A 401 15.79 27.74 -25.86
N SER A 402 14.62 27.15 -25.58
CA SER A 402 13.80 26.45 -26.58
C SER A 402 12.30 26.49 -26.27
N CYS A 403 11.51 25.98 -27.23
CA CYS A 403 10.16 25.52 -26.98
C CYS A 403 10.12 24.33 -26.01
N TRP A 404 8.92 23.91 -25.61
CA TRP A 404 8.70 22.69 -24.84
C TRP A 404 8.87 21.44 -25.70
N VAL A 405 9.93 20.68 -25.45
CA VAL A 405 10.33 19.48 -26.18
C VAL A 405 9.78 18.23 -25.48
N SER A 406 9.01 17.42 -26.21
CA SER A 406 8.43 16.17 -25.70
C SER A 406 9.50 15.13 -25.37
N VAL A 407 9.26 14.31 -24.34
CA VAL A 407 10.20 13.30 -23.85
C VAL A 407 9.65 11.90 -24.15
N ALA A 408 10.39 11.13 -24.93
CA ALA A 408 10.14 9.70 -25.08
C ALA A 408 10.37 9.00 -23.74
N HIS A 409 9.35 8.28 -23.30
CA HIS A 409 9.36 7.51 -22.06
C HIS A 409 9.40 6.00 -22.37
N PRO A 410 10.03 5.16 -21.52
CA PRO A 410 10.12 3.71 -21.75
C PRO A 410 8.76 3.02 -21.92
N TRP A 411 7.71 3.57 -21.32
CA TRP A 411 6.33 3.12 -21.47
C TRP A 411 5.38 4.29 -21.18
N ALA A 412 4.44 4.56 -22.07
CA ALA A 412 3.45 5.62 -21.91
C ALA A 412 2.05 5.12 -22.33
N GLY A 413 1.06 5.29 -21.45
CA GLY A 413 -0.34 4.99 -21.66
C GLY A 413 -1.24 6.03 -21.00
N SER A 414 -2.56 5.84 -21.08
CA SER A 414 -3.54 6.79 -20.53
C SER A 414 -3.49 6.81 -19.00
N ASN A 415 -2.75 7.77 -18.43
CA ASN A 415 -2.47 7.92 -16.99
C ASN A 415 -1.73 6.73 -16.33
N PHE A 416 -0.95 5.96 -17.11
CA PHE A 416 -0.03 4.94 -16.58
C PHE A 416 1.23 4.83 -17.46
N GLY A 417 2.32 4.29 -16.90
CA GLY A 417 3.59 4.11 -17.62
C GLY A 417 4.82 4.33 -16.74
N GLY A 418 6.00 4.41 -17.37
CA GLY A 418 7.26 4.70 -16.69
C GLY A 418 7.74 6.12 -16.98
N ILE A 419 7.66 7.01 -15.99
CA ILE A 419 8.02 8.42 -16.14
C ILE A 419 9.36 8.75 -15.46
N HIS A 420 10.28 9.30 -16.24
CA HIS A 420 11.50 9.92 -15.76
C HIS A 420 11.62 11.27 -16.45
N ILE A 421 11.64 12.38 -15.72
CA ILE A 421 11.80 13.72 -16.31
C ILE A 421 13.30 14.04 -16.44
N PRO A 422 13.80 14.58 -17.56
CA PRO A 422 15.16 15.11 -17.66
C PRO A 422 15.36 16.28 -16.69
N ARG A 423 16.49 16.31 -15.97
CA ARG A 423 16.83 17.41 -15.05
C ARG A 423 17.71 18.45 -15.74
N ILE A 424 17.63 19.69 -15.28
CA ILE A 424 18.46 20.79 -15.77
C ILE A 424 19.95 20.41 -15.66
N GLY A 425 20.72 20.65 -16.72
CA GLY A 425 22.12 20.24 -16.83
C GLY A 425 22.37 18.81 -17.32
N GLN A 426 21.33 17.97 -17.48
CA GLN A 426 21.49 16.64 -18.09
C GLN A 426 21.56 16.74 -19.62
N GLU A 427 22.29 15.81 -20.24
CA GLU A 427 22.37 15.67 -21.70
C GLU A 427 21.33 14.69 -22.23
N VAL A 428 20.58 15.15 -23.23
CA VAL A 428 19.48 14.42 -23.88
C VAL A 428 19.73 14.29 -25.37
N ILE A 429 19.23 13.20 -25.95
CA ILE A 429 19.30 12.94 -27.39
C ILE A 429 18.00 13.46 -28.02
N ILE A 430 18.11 14.37 -28.98
CA ILE A 430 17.02 15.00 -29.73
C ILE A 430 16.89 14.36 -31.10
N GLY A 431 15.73 13.76 -31.39
CA GLY A 431 15.24 13.50 -32.74
C GLY A 431 14.39 14.66 -33.25
N PHE A 432 14.04 14.63 -34.54
CA PHE A 432 13.26 15.66 -35.21
C PHE A 432 12.20 14.98 -36.06
N ILE A 433 10.92 15.32 -35.87
CA ILE A 433 9.79 14.69 -36.58
C ILE A 433 9.87 15.11 -38.05
N GLU A 434 9.79 14.14 -38.99
CA GLU A 434 10.09 14.33 -40.43
C GLU A 434 11.48 14.98 -40.72
N GLY A 435 12.41 14.94 -39.76
CA GLY A 435 13.67 15.66 -39.84
C GLY A 435 13.52 17.19 -39.72
N ASP A 436 12.34 17.70 -39.36
CA ASP A 436 12.05 19.14 -39.30
C ASP A 436 12.72 19.78 -38.06
N PRO A 437 13.63 20.77 -38.23
CA PRO A 437 14.26 21.45 -37.10
C PRO A 437 13.27 22.19 -36.18
N ASP A 438 12.06 22.50 -36.67
CA ASP A 438 10.99 23.13 -35.89
C ASP A 438 10.23 22.13 -34.98
N ALA A 439 10.41 20.81 -35.18
CA ALA A 439 9.70 19.75 -34.47
C ALA A 439 10.62 18.80 -33.66
N PRO A 440 11.38 19.31 -32.66
CA PRO A 440 12.26 18.49 -31.83
C PRO A 440 11.49 17.57 -30.87
N ILE A 441 12.06 16.39 -30.60
CA ILE A 441 11.59 15.42 -29.60
C ILE A 441 12.78 14.73 -28.92
N ILE A 442 12.80 14.64 -27.60
CA ILE A 442 13.82 13.89 -26.85
C ILE A 442 13.54 12.40 -27.01
N ILE A 443 14.47 11.66 -27.61
CA ILE A 443 14.36 10.20 -27.88
C ILE A 443 15.27 9.35 -26.97
N GLY A 444 16.15 9.98 -26.19
CA GLY A 444 17.11 9.27 -25.34
C GLY A 444 17.91 10.18 -24.41
N ARG A 445 18.87 9.60 -23.70
CA ARG A 445 19.78 10.28 -22.77
C ARG A 445 21.17 9.68 -22.87
N THR A 446 22.18 10.44 -22.48
CA THR A 446 23.54 9.94 -22.35
C THR A 446 24.19 10.44 -21.07
N TYR A 447 25.12 9.65 -20.54
CA TYR A 447 26.11 10.12 -19.58
C TYR A 447 27.25 10.83 -20.34
N ASN A 448 27.97 11.71 -19.65
CA ASN A 448 29.09 12.47 -20.19
C ASN A 448 30.15 12.73 -19.10
N GLY A 449 31.16 13.55 -19.39
CA GLY A 449 32.27 13.82 -18.46
C GLY A 449 31.89 14.57 -17.18
N GLU A 450 30.73 15.25 -17.15
CA GLU A 450 30.19 15.93 -15.98
C GLU A 450 29.12 15.09 -15.28
N ASN A 451 28.25 14.46 -16.07
CA ASN A 451 27.20 13.54 -15.64
C ASN A 451 27.67 12.09 -15.83
N LEU A 452 28.44 11.55 -14.89
CA LEU A 452 28.91 10.16 -14.93
C LEU A 452 27.79 9.14 -14.64
N PRO A 453 27.94 7.86 -15.07
CA PRO A 453 27.08 6.75 -14.65
C PRO A 453 27.00 6.60 -13.11
N PRO A 454 25.89 6.06 -12.57
CA PRO A 454 25.66 6.01 -11.12
C PRO A 454 26.60 5.08 -10.35
N TRP A 455 27.22 4.12 -11.03
CA TRP A 455 28.21 3.20 -10.49
C TRP A 455 29.53 3.32 -11.26
N GLU A 456 30.65 3.12 -10.58
CA GLU A 456 31.99 3.27 -11.17
C GLU A 456 32.22 2.23 -12.27
N LEU A 457 32.43 2.69 -13.50
CA LEU A 457 32.76 1.87 -14.65
C LEU A 457 34.22 2.08 -15.07
N PRO A 458 34.93 1.03 -15.55
CA PRO A 458 34.41 -0.30 -15.87
C PRO A 458 34.34 -1.29 -14.68
N ALA A 459 34.74 -0.88 -13.47
CA ALA A 459 34.88 -1.79 -12.32
C ALA A 459 33.59 -2.55 -11.95
N ASN A 460 32.43 -1.91 -12.11
CA ASN A 460 31.11 -2.46 -11.78
C ASN A 460 30.28 -2.78 -13.05
N ALA A 461 30.92 -3.28 -14.12
CA ALA A 461 30.24 -3.56 -15.39
C ALA A 461 29.10 -4.61 -15.33
N THR A 462 29.00 -5.37 -14.24
CA THR A 462 27.92 -6.34 -13.96
C THR A 462 26.74 -5.74 -13.18
N GLN A 463 26.77 -4.44 -12.85
CA GLN A 463 25.69 -3.76 -12.14
C GLN A 463 24.74 -3.04 -13.10
N SER A 464 23.43 -3.19 -12.86
CA SER A 464 22.37 -2.55 -13.65
C SER A 464 21.21 -2.09 -12.76
N GLY A 465 20.31 -1.25 -13.30
CA GLY A 465 19.10 -0.79 -12.61
C GLY A 465 18.94 0.74 -12.59
N PHE A 466 18.31 1.25 -11.53
CA PHE A 466 17.94 2.66 -11.37
C PHE A 466 18.49 3.25 -10.07
N LEU A 467 19.13 4.42 -10.17
CA LEU A 467 19.51 5.25 -9.04
C LEU A 467 18.93 6.66 -9.25
N THR A 468 18.14 7.11 -8.29
CA THR A 468 17.51 8.43 -8.28
C THR A 468 18.31 9.40 -7.41
N ARG A 469 17.88 10.67 -7.35
CA ARG A 469 18.50 11.70 -6.52
C ARG A 469 17.41 12.54 -5.88
N SER A 470 17.44 12.76 -4.57
CA SER A 470 16.50 13.67 -3.90
C SER A 470 16.56 15.08 -4.51
N THR A 471 15.43 15.79 -4.53
CA THR A 471 15.33 17.13 -5.14
C THR A 471 14.39 18.01 -4.32
N LYS A 472 14.67 19.29 -4.10
CA LYS A 472 15.91 20.02 -4.46
C LYS A 472 17.03 19.80 -3.43
N GLY A 473 18.28 19.99 -3.84
CA GLY A 473 19.46 20.02 -2.97
C GLY A 473 19.96 18.66 -2.50
N GLY A 474 19.60 17.57 -3.18
CA GLY A 474 20.03 16.22 -2.79
C GLY A 474 21.55 16.03 -2.96
N SER A 475 22.23 15.63 -1.89
CA SER A 475 23.65 15.26 -1.95
C SER A 475 23.85 13.87 -2.57
N TYR A 476 25.10 13.44 -2.77
CA TYR A 476 25.41 12.08 -3.24
C TYR A 476 24.81 10.98 -2.36
N GLY A 477 24.63 11.23 -1.06
CA GLY A 477 24.03 10.28 -0.12
C GLY A 477 22.50 10.18 -0.20
N ASN A 478 21.81 11.12 -0.86
CA ASN A 478 20.34 11.20 -0.82
C ASN A 478 19.70 10.60 -2.09
N ALA A 479 19.20 9.37 -2.04
CA ALA A 479 18.75 8.62 -3.21
C ALA A 479 17.78 7.47 -2.89
N ASN A 480 16.86 7.18 -3.81
CA ASN A 480 16.22 5.86 -3.89
C ASN A 480 16.88 5.05 -5.00
N ALA A 481 17.05 3.74 -4.83
CA ALA A 481 17.67 2.88 -5.83
C ALA A 481 17.06 1.47 -5.88
N ILE A 482 17.10 0.88 -7.07
CA ILE A 482 16.94 -0.56 -7.31
C ILE A 482 18.11 -0.98 -8.19
N ARG A 483 19.01 -1.81 -7.68
CA ARG A 483 20.20 -2.30 -8.39
C ARG A 483 20.23 -3.82 -8.43
N PHE A 484 20.52 -4.37 -9.60
CA PHE A 484 20.88 -5.76 -9.83
C PHE A 484 22.39 -5.85 -9.98
N GLU A 485 23.02 -6.81 -9.31
CA GLU A 485 24.43 -7.20 -9.48
C GLU A 485 24.44 -8.63 -10.01
N ASP A 486 24.93 -8.81 -11.24
CA ASP A 486 24.96 -10.10 -11.96
C ASP A 486 26.34 -10.79 -11.86
N LYS A 487 27.23 -10.32 -10.98
CA LYS A 487 28.52 -10.95 -10.73
C LYS A 487 28.35 -12.33 -10.09
N GLN A 488 28.68 -13.37 -10.86
CA GLN A 488 28.55 -14.77 -10.46
C GLN A 488 29.19 -15.08 -9.10
N GLY A 489 28.42 -15.68 -8.18
CA GLY A 489 28.83 -16.00 -6.81
C GLY A 489 28.81 -14.82 -5.84
N ALA A 490 28.34 -13.64 -6.28
CA ALA A 490 28.19 -12.42 -5.49
C ALA A 490 26.92 -11.64 -5.91
N GLU A 491 25.93 -12.33 -6.48
CA GLU A 491 24.70 -11.75 -7.03
C GLU A 491 23.89 -11.03 -5.94
N GLN A 492 23.35 -9.86 -6.26
CA GLN A 492 22.59 -9.06 -5.29
C GLN A 492 21.49 -8.24 -5.95
N LEU A 493 20.28 -8.33 -5.39
CA LEU A 493 19.25 -7.29 -5.54
C LEU A 493 19.36 -6.32 -4.36
N TRP A 494 19.67 -5.06 -4.62
CA TRP A 494 19.70 -3.98 -3.63
C TRP A 494 18.53 -3.03 -3.88
N ILE A 495 17.63 -2.92 -2.90
CA ILE A 495 16.52 -1.96 -2.88
C ILE A 495 16.81 -0.99 -1.74
N HIS A 496 16.79 0.32 -2.06
CA HIS A 496 17.05 1.38 -1.11
C HIS A 496 16.03 2.50 -1.27
N ALA A 497 15.40 2.89 -0.15
CA ALA A 497 14.52 4.03 -0.06
C ALA A 497 15.14 5.07 0.88
N GLU A 498 15.21 6.32 0.43
CA GLU A 498 15.78 7.44 1.17
C GLU A 498 15.01 7.75 2.47
N LYS A 499 13.70 7.46 2.49
CA LYS A 499 12.78 7.93 3.54
C LYS A 499 11.70 6.92 3.93
N ASN A 500 10.70 6.74 3.06
CA ASN A 500 9.61 5.79 3.26
C ASN A 500 9.72 4.68 2.20
N GLN A 501 9.42 3.45 2.59
CA GLN A 501 9.18 2.34 1.68
C GLN A 501 7.81 1.76 2.02
N ASP A 502 6.83 2.10 1.20
CA ASP A 502 5.46 1.59 1.31
C ASP A 502 5.29 0.44 0.32
N ILE A 503 4.69 -0.67 0.76
CA ILE A 503 4.49 -1.90 -0.04
C ILE A 503 3.02 -2.31 0.12
N GLU A 504 2.30 -2.38 -0.99
CA GLU A 504 0.89 -2.75 -1.04
C GLU A 504 0.70 -3.94 -1.97
N VAL A 505 0.03 -4.99 -1.49
CA VAL A 505 -0.27 -6.22 -2.23
C VAL A 505 -1.74 -6.54 -2.02
N GLU A 506 -2.53 -6.45 -3.08
CA GLU A 506 -4.01 -6.52 -3.03
C GLU A 506 -4.56 -7.95 -2.82
N ASN A 507 -3.72 -8.98 -2.91
CA ASN A 507 -4.14 -10.37 -2.74
C ASN A 507 -3.12 -11.15 -1.89
N ASP A 508 -2.17 -11.88 -2.51
CA ASP A 508 -1.24 -12.77 -1.82
C ASP A 508 0.21 -12.28 -1.95
N GLU A 509 0.89 -12.05 -0.83
CA GLU A 509 2.35 -11.88 -0.77
C GLU A 509 3.00 -13.24 -0.47
N THR A 510 4.06 -13.60 -1.20
CA THR A 510 4.90 -14.78 -0.89
C THR A 510 6.36 -14.37 -0.82
N HIS A 511 7.08 -14.91 0.15
CA HIS A 511 8.48 -14.56 0.40
C HIS A 511 9.24 -15.81 0.84
N TRP A 512 10.20 -16.25 0.03
CA TRP A 512 11.06 -17.41 0.31
C TRP A 512 12.52 -17.00 0.27
N VAL A 513 13.27 -17.36 1.31
CA VAL A 513 14.72 -17.14 1.41
C VAL A 513 15.37 -18.51 1.55
N GLY A 514 16.26 -18.87 0.62
CA GLY A 514 16.92 -20.17 0.62
C GLY A 514 18.09 -20.33 1.61
N GLN A 515 18.40 -19.27 2.35
CA GLN A 515 19.44 -19.16 3.38
C GLN A 515 18.92 -18.20 4.48
N ASP A 516 19.79 -17.40 5.10
CA ASP A 516 19.42 -16.52 6.22
C ASP A 516 18.65 -15.25 5.83
N ARG A 517 17.71 -14.83 6.68
CA ARG A 517 17.03 -13.52 6.62
C ARG A 517 17.35 -12.70 7.87
N MET A 518 18.04 -11.57 7.69
CA MET A 518 18.25 -10.58 8.76
C MET A 518 17.29 -9.39 8.58
N LYS A 519 16.69 -8.92 9.68
CA LYS A 519 15.79 -7.76 9.70
C LYS A 519 16.09 -6.91 10.93
N THR A 520 16.29 -5.61 10.75
CA THR A 520 16.58 -4.65 11.83
C THR A 520 15.59 -3.49 11.74
N ILE A 521 15.01 -3.10 12.88
CA ILE A 521 14.06 -1.99 12.98
C ILE A 521 14.52 -1.13 14.17
N ASP A 522 15.08 0.05 13.91
CA ASP A 522 15.67 0.89 14.95
C ASP A 522 14.64 1.56 15.88
N ARG A 523 13.35 1.53 15.52
CA ARG A 523 12.26 2.15 16.30
C ARG A 523 11.13 1.18 16.63
N HIS A 524 10.10 1.13 15.79
CA HIS A 524 8.85 0.45 16.11
C HIS A 524 8.38 -0.39 14.93
N GLU A 525 7.96 -1.62 15.21
CA GLU A 525 7.28 -2.50 14.29
C GLU A 525 5.85 -2.76 14.81
N THR A 526 4.87 -2.67 13.91
CA THR A 526 3.48 -3.03 14.19
C THR A 526 3.02 -4.07 13.18
N VAL A 527 2.70 -5.28 13.65
CA VAL A 527 2.16 -6.36 12.81
C VAL A 527 0.68 -6.55 13.12
N ARG A 528 -0.19 -6.41 12.11
CA ARG A 528 -1.64 -6.61 12.26
C ARG A 528 -2.16 -7.61 11.23
N VAL A 529 -2.27 -8.87 11.65
CA VAL A 529 -2.94 -9.92 10.86
C VAL A 529 -4.44 -9.90 11.19
N LYS A 530 -5.30 -9.77 10.17
CA LYS A 530 -6.77 -9.78 10.34
C LYS A 530 -7.38 -11.19 10.42
N GLY A 531 -6.71 -12.16 9.80
CA GLY A 531 -7.05 -13.58 9.86
C GLY A 531 -6.13 -14.34 10.83
N ASN A 532 -5.66 -15.52 10.42
CA ASN A 532 -4.77 -16.36 11.21
C ASN A 532 -3.29 -15.99 10.96
N ARG A 533 -2.48 -15.92 12.01
CA ARG A 533 -1.01 -15.99 11.92
C ARG A 533 -0.60 -17.39 12.36
N THR A 534 0.18 -18.07 11.52
CA THR A 534 0.87 -19.32 11.86
C THR A 534 2.36 -19.08 11.70
N GLU A 535 3.15 -19.61 12.62
CA GLU A 535 4.60 -19.52 12.62
C GLU A 535 5.16 -20.88 13.03
N THR A 536 6.20 -21.33 12.31
CA THR A 536 6.81 -22.63 12.50
C THR A 536 8.32 -22.42 12.39
N VAL A 537 9.05 -22.86 13.42
CA VAL A 537 10.51 -22.81 13.50
C VAL A 537 11.00 -24.23 13.69
N ASP A 538 11.69 -24.79 12.70
CA ASP A 538 12.07 -26.22 12.70
C ASP A 538 13.17 -26.56 13.73
N LEU A 539 13.89 -25.54 14.22
CA LEU A 539 14.99 -25.69 15.18
C LEU A 539 14.77 -24.81 16.43
N ASN A 540 15.54 -23.73 16.60
CA ASN A 540 15.53 -22.91 17.81
C ASN A 540 14.88 -21.54 17.55
N GLU A 541 13.99 -21.12 18.44
CA GLU A 541 13.49 -19.76 18.54
C GLU A 541 14.13 -19.07 19.77
N GLN A 542 14.59 -17.82 19.61
CA GLN A 542 15.09 -16.99 20.70
C GLN A 542 14.44 -15.61 20.63
N ILE A 543 13.89 -15.15 21.76
CA ILE A 543 13.22 -13.84 21.88
C ILE A 543 13.82 -13.09 23.07
N ASP A 544 14.53 -11.99 22.79
CA ASP A 544 15.13 -11.10 23.80
C ASP A 544 14.37 -9.77 23.89
N ILE A 545 13.71 -9.53 25.03
CA ILE A 545 12.95 -8.30 25.29
C ILE A 545 13.62 -7.52 26.42
N LYS A 546 14.09 -6.30 26.12
CA LYS A 546 14.87 -5.47 27.06
C LYS A 546 14.02 -4.65 28.05
N GLN A 547 12.71 -4.59 27.84
CA GLN A 547 11.73 -3.89 28.68
C GLN A 547 10.52 -4.81 28.89
N ASP A 548 9.30 -4.32 28.69
CA ASP A 548 8.07 -5.04 29.02
C ASP A 548 7.56 -5.93 27.86
N ARG A 549 7.00 -7.10 28.21
CA ARG A 549 6.16 -7.92 27.33
C ARG A 549 4.75 -7.95 27.90
N THR A 550 3.78 -7.50 27.10
CA THR A 550 2.35 -7.59 27.42
C THR A 550 1.66 -8.48 26.40
N GLU A 551 0.88 -9.45 26.87
CA GLU A 551 0.16 -10.41 26.04
C GLU A 551 -1.29 -10.50 26.51
N HIS A 552 -2.23 -10.53 25.56
CA HIS A 552 -3.66 -10.55 25.86
C HIS A 552 -4.40 -11.45 24.87
N VAL A 553 -4.91 -12.58 25.38
CA VAL A 553 -5.63 -13.59 24.60
C VAL A 553 -7.11 -13.58 24.99
N PHE A 554 -7.97 -13.10 24.10
CA PHE A 554 -9.43 -13.08 24.33
C PHE A 554 -10.06 -14.48 24.39
N GLY A 555 -9.46 -15.43 23.67
CA GLY A 555 -9.95 -16.81 23.55
C GLY A 555 -9.25 -17.78 24.51
N ARG A 556 -8.68 -18.85 23.95
CA ARG A 556 -7.90 -19.85 24.68
C ARG A 556 -6.44 -19.77 24.25
N GLU A 557 -5.55 -19.58 25.22
CA GLU A 557 -4.14 -19.90 25.09
C GLU A 557 -3.91 -21.40 25.39
N THR A 558 -2.94 -22.04 24.74
CA THR A 558 -2.51 -23.40 25.10
C THR A 558 -1.05 -23.57 24.73
N ILE A 559 -0.23 -23.86 25.75
CA ILE A 559 1.21 -24.08 25.63
C ILE A 559 1.48 -25.56 25.94
N THR A 560 2.11 -26.26 25.00
CA THR A 560 2.62 -27.62 25.19
C THR A 560 4.14 -27.56 25.24
N ILE A 561 4.76 -28.23 26.21
CA ILE A 561 6.22 -28.38 26.31
C ILE A 561 6.50 -29.87 26.51
N ASP A 562 7.08 -30.54 25.51
CA ASP A 562 7.32 -31.98 25.55
C ASP A 562 8.51 -32.40 26.43
N GLN A 563 9.42 -31.46 26.72
CA GLN A 563 10.58 -31.67 27.59
C GLN A 563 10.51 -30.79 28.86
N ASN A 564 11.29 -29.72 28.91
CA ASN A 564 11.51 -28.93 30.12
C ASN A 564 11.08 -27.48 29.92
N ARG A 565 10.38 -26.91 30.91
CA ARG A 565 10.13 -25.47 31.02
C ARG A 565 10.83 -24.96 32.29
N VAL A 566 11.68 -23.94 32.14
CA VAL A 566 12.35 -23.25 33.25
C VAL A 566 11.89 -21.79 33.25
N ASN A 567 11.26 -21.35 34.34
CA ASN A 567 10.87 -19.95 34.53
C ASN A 567 11.73 -19.35 35.66
N THR A 568 12.49 -18.29 35.35
CA THR A 568 13.24 -17.52 36.36
C THR A 568 12.65 -16.12 36.46
N ILE A 569 12.16 -15.74 37.65
CA ILE A 569 11.55 -14.43 37.90
C ILE A 569 12.45 -13.66 38.87
N GLY A 570 12.99 -12.52 38.42
CA GLY A 570 13.93 -11.72 39.22
C GLY A 570 13.30 -10.82 40.29
N GLN A 571 11.99 -10.62 40.25
CA GLN A 571 11.21 -9.81 41.20
C GLN A 571 9.94 -10.56 41.62
N ASN A 572 8.76 -10.08 41.21
CA ASN A 572 7.46 -10.63 41.62
C ASN A 572 6.84 -11.49 40.52
N HIS A 573 6.20 -12.60 40.91
CA HIS A 573 5.26 -13.36 40.08
C HIS A 573 3.88 -13.31 40.74
N GLN A 574 2.85 -12.98 39.96
CA GLN A 574 1.46 -12.90 40.42
C GLN A 574 0.56 -13.61 39.40
N GLU A 575 -0.24 -14.58 39.87
CA GLU A 575 -1.28 -15.26 39.09
C GLU A 575 -2.64 -14.94 39.73
N SER A 576 -3.66 -14.69 38.91
CA SER A 576 -5.04 -14.44 39.38
C SER A 576 -6.01 -15.28 38.55
N ILE A 577 -6.72 -16.20 39.21
CA ILE A 577 -7.55 -17.21 38.54
C ILE A 577 -9.01 -17.01 38.93
N GLY A 578 -9.83 -16.53 38.00
CA GLY A 578 -11.26 -16.25 38.25
C GLY A 578 -12.18 -17.48 38.38
N LYS A 579 -11.67 -18.70 38.16
CA LYS A 579 -12.40 -19.97 38.30
C LYS A 579 -11.56 -21.03 39.02
N ASN A 580 -10.96 -21.97 38.29
CA ASN A 580 -10.24 -23.11 38.85
C ASN A 580 -8.77 -23.11 38.39
N HIS A 581 -7.83 -23.22 39.32
CA HIS A 581 -6.44 -23.58 39.05
C HIS A 581 -6.24 -25.05 39.45
N LYS A 582 -5.62 -25.87 38.58
CA LYS A 582 -5.35 -27.30 38.84
C LYS A 582 -3.94 -27.68 38.39
N THR A 583 -3.03 -27.83 39.33
CA THR A 583 -1.71 -28.44 39.09
C THR A 583 -1.77 -29.95 39.30
N THR A 584 -1.14 -30.72 38.41
CA THR A 584 -0.93 -32.18 38.58
C THR A 584 0.56 -32.45 38.43
N ILE A 585 1.21 -32.98 39.46
CA ILE A 585 2.65 -33.28 39.44
C ILE A 585 2.83 -34.81 39.42
N GLY A 586 3.49 -35.34 38.38
CA GLY A 586 3.66 -36.78 38.19
C GLY A 586 4.79 -37.43 39.00
N LYS A 587 5.68 -36.64 39.61
CA LYS A 587 6.79 -37.11 40.48
C LYS A 587 6.87 -36.31 41.79
N ASN A 588 7.62 -35.20 41.77
CA ASN A 588 7.97 -34.45 42.98
C ASN A 588 7.61 -32.97 42.80
N GLN A 589 7.00 -32.34 43.80
CA GLN A 589 6.95 -30.88 43.92
C GLN A 589 7.78 -30.47 45.14
N SER A 590 8.65 -29.47 44.97
CA SER A 590 9.40 -28.86 46.08
C SER A 590 9.12 -27.36 46.07
N ILE A 591 8.82 -26.81 47.25
CA ILE A 591 8.55 -25.39 47.47
C ILE A 591 9.51 -24.94 48.56
N ASN A 592 10.34 -23.94 48.28
CA ASN A 592 11.26 -23.33 49.24
C ASN A 592 10.97 -21.82 49.31
N VAL A 593 10.75 -21.30 50.51
CA VAL A 593 10.34 -19.91 50.74
C VAL A 593 11.27 -19.28 51.78
N GLY A 594 12.10 -18.32 51.34
CA GLY A 594 13.19 -17.77 52.15
C GLY A 594 12.80 -16.79 53.27
N LYS A 595 11.51 -16.41 53.40
CA LYS A 595 11.03 -15.51 54.48
C LYS A 595 9.69 -15.98 55.07
N HIS A 596 8.60 -15.76 54.36
CA HIS A 596 7.24 -16.04 54.85
C HIS A 596 6.39 -16.67 53.74
N LEU A 597 5.69 -17.75 54.07
CA LEU A 597 4.63 -18.33 53.26
C LEU A 597 3.30 -18.11 54.01
N THR A 598 2.34 -17.49 53.35
CA THR A 598 1.00 -17.24 53.89
C THR A 598 -0.03 -17.91 52.97
N GLU A 599 -0.69 -18.96 53.46
CA GLU A 599 -1.80 -19.60 52.76
C GLU A 599 -3.13 -19.17 53.41
N THR A 600 -3.94 -18.39 52.69
CA THR A 600 -5.29 -18.02 53.13
C THR A 600 -6.32 -18.76 52.28
N VAL A 601 -7.15 -19.58 52.91
CA VAL A 601 -8.17 -20.40 52.22
C VAL A 601 -9.55 -20.03 52.71
N GLY A 602 -10.35 -19.39 51.84
CA GLY A 602 -11.62 -18.75 52.24
C GLY A 602 -12.76 -19.69 52.65
N MET A 603 -12.69 -20.99 52.34
CA MET A 603 -13.73 -21.97 52.74
C MET A 603 -13.16 -23.26 53.32
N THR A 604 -12.32 -24.00 52.58
CA THR A 604 -11.82 -25.31 53.06
C THR A 604 -10.45 -25.66 52.47
N ASN A 605 -9.48 -25.91 53.35
CA ASN A 605 -8.18 -26.50 52.98
C ASN A 605 -8.21 -28.01 53.32
N ILE A 606 -7.82 -28.87 52.39
CA ILE A 606 -7.72 -30.33 52.61
C ILE A 606 -6.35 -30.81 52.14
N GLN A 607 -5.59 -31.43 53.03
CA GLN A 607 -4.28 -32.00 52.74
C GLN A 607 -4.29 -33.50 52.99
N ASN A 608 -4.43 -34.29 51.93
CA ASN A 608 -4.31 -35.75 51.97
C ASN A 608 -2.85 -36.14 51.69
N VAL A 609 -2.17 -36.77 52.64
CA VAL A 609 -0.77 -37.18 52.49
C VAL A 609 -0.65 -38.70 52.59
N GLY A 610 -0.15 -39.34 51.52
CA GLY A 610 -0.28 -40.80 51.34
C GLY A 610 0.69 -41.68 52.13
N LEU A 611 1.80 -41.14 52.65
CA LEU A 611 2.79 -41.88 53.44
C LEU A 611 3.06 -41.22 54.80
N ALA A 612 3.64 -40.01 54.79
CA ALA A 612 3.96 -39.29 56.02
C ALA A 612 3.91 -37.77 55.79
N LYS A 613 3.34 -37.04 56.75
CA LYS A 613 3.44 -35.58 56.86
C LYS A 613 4.27 -35.25 58.10
N MET A 614 5.36 -34.52 57.92
CA MET A 614 6.20 -34.01 59.02
C MET A 614 6.08 -32.48 59.08
N THR A 615 5.85 -31.94 60.27
CA THR A 615 5.79 -30.49 60.52
C THR A 615 6.77 -30.14 61.62
N ASN A 616 7.93 -29.59 61.27
CA ASN A 616 8.94 -29.13 62.23
C ASN A 616 8.84 -27.61 62.37
N VAL A 617 8.69 -27.10 63.60
CA VAL A 617 8.52 -25.66 63.87
C VAL A 617 9.51 -25.24 64.95
N GLY A 618 10.39 -24.29 64.63
CA GLY A 618 11.56 -23.98 65.46
C GLY A 618 11.33 -23.05 66.66
N LEU A 619 10.20 -22.36 66.73
CA LEU A 619 9.89 -21.39 67.81
C LEU A 619 8.51 -21.59 68.42
N GLY A 620 7.45 -21.47 67.61
CA GLY A 620 6.08 -21.59 68.10
C GLY A 620 5.12 -22.08 67.03
N TYR A 621 4.31 -23.08 67.37
CA TYR A 621 3.23 -23.61 66.54
C TYR A 621 1.91 -23.36 67.28
N MET A 622 1.00 -22.61 66.65
CA MET A 622 -0.29 -22.25 67.25
C MET A 622 -1.41 -22.67 66.29
N VAL A 623 -2.39 -23.40 66.81
CA VAL A 623 -3.57 -23.85 66.07
C VAL A 623 -4.81 -23.29 66.78
N ASN A 624 -5.41 -22.25 66.18
CA ASN A 624 -6.65 -21.66 66.66
C ASN A 624 -7.81 -22.20 65.82
N VAL A 625 -8.82 -22.80 66.46
CA VAL A 625 -9.97 -23.41 65.77
C VAL A 625 -11.27 -22.89 66.37
N GLY A 626 -12.07 -22.20 65.56
CA GLY A 626 -13.25 -21.47 66.05
C GLY A 626 -14.48 -22.32 66.40
N ALA A 627 -14.53 -23.59 65.96
CA ALA A 627 -15.70 -24.46 66.17
C ALA A 627 -15.32 -25.82 66.79
N ALA A 628 -14.60 -26.67 66.07
CA ALA A 628 -14.22 -28.00 66.53
C ALA A 628 -12.85 -28.42 65.96
N TYR A 629 -11.93 -28.80 66.84
CA TYR A 629 -10.68 -29.46 66.48
C TYR A 629 -10.81 -30.96 66.80
N SER A 630 -10.51 -31.81 65.82
CA SER A 630 -10.52 -33.27 65.99
C SER A 630 -9.22 -33.85 65.46
N LEU A 631 -8.51 -34.58 66.32
CA LEU A 631 -7.29 -35.29 66.00
C LEU A 631 -7.54 -36.78 66.23
N ASN A 632 -7.49 -37.56 65.15
CA ASN A 632 -7.63 -39.01 65.19
C ASN A 632 -6.34 -39.64 64.65
N THR A 633 -5.86 -40.66 65.35
CA THR A 633 -4.57 -41.32 65.13
C THR A 633 -4.79 -42.82 65.15
N GLY A 634 -4.72 -43.47 63.97
CA GLY A 634 -4.97 -44.91 63.84
C GLY A 634 -3.83 -45.83 64.33
N GLY A 635 -2.73 -45.26 64.82
CA GLY A 635 -1.60 -45.97 65.41
C GLY A 635 -1.20 -45.33 66.74
N LEU A 636 0.09 -45.35 67.08
CA LEU A 636 0.58 -44.68 68.28
C LEU A 636 0.45 -43.15 68.17
N MET A 637 -0.36 -42.54 69.04
CA MET A 637 -0.25 -41.12 69.36
C MET A 637 0.67 -40.97 70.57
N ASN A 638 1.82 -40.33 70.38
CA ASN A 638 2.74 -40.02 71.45
C ASN A 638 2.82 -38.48 71.61
N VAL A 639 2.49 -37.99 72.80
CA VAL A 639 2.59 -36.57 73.16
C VAL A 639 3.62 -36.46 74.28
N VAL A 640 4.87 -36.12 73.92
CA VAL A 640 5.92 -35.78 74.88
C VAL A 640 5.89 -34.27 75.13
N VAL A 641 5.74 -33.86 76.39
CA VAL A 641 5.80 -32.45 76.79
C VAL A 641 6.93 -32.27 77.79
N GLY A 642 7.96 -31.51 77.40
CA GLY A 642 9.20 -31.38 78.19
C GLY A 642 9.10 -30.51 79.45
N ALA A 643 7.96 -29.86 79.70
CA ALA A 643 7.77 -28.98 80.86
C ALA A 643 6.38 -29.16 81.50
N ALA A 644 5.35 -28.54 80.94
CA ALA A 644 3.99 -28.57 81.48
C ALA A 644 2.96 -28.82 80.36
N TYR A 645 2.13 -29.84 80.54
CA TYR A 645 0.92 -30.07 79.76
C TYR A 645 -0.28 -29.55 80.55
N ASN A 646 -1.02 -28.60 79.98
CA ASN A 646 -2.23 -28.04 80.58
C ASN A 646 -3.40 -28.20 79.60
N GLU A 647 -4.43 -28.90 80.05
CA GLU A 647 -5.63 -29.22 79.27
C GLU A 647 -6.85 -28.74 80.05
N GLN A 648 -7.41 -27.60 79.65
CA GLN A 648 -8.61 -27.04 80.26
C GLN A 648 -9.83 -27.35 79.40
N ILE A 649 -10.83 -27.99 79.99
CA ILE A 649 -12.06 -28.40 79.29
C ILE A 649 -13.27 -27.84 80.05
N ALA A 650 -14.02 -26.95 79.40
CA ALA A 650 -15.05 -26.14 80.05
C ALA A 650 -16.40 -26.87 80.30
N LYS A 651 -16.60 -28.07 79.74
CA LYS A 651 -17.86 -28.83 79.89
C LYS A 651 -17.64 -30.27 80.33
N SER A 652 -17.07 -31.11 79.47
CA SER A 652 -16.91 -32.55 79.73
C SER A 652 -15.65 -33.10 79.09
N ARG A 653 -14.84 -33.79 79.89
CA ARG A 653 -13.72 -34.62 79.43
C ARG A 653 -14.15 -36.08 79.56
N SER A 654 -14.02 -36.84 78.48
CA SER A 654 -14.16 -38.30 78.50
C SER A 654 -12.81 -38.92 78.15
N ILE A 655 -12.38 -39.90 78.92
CA ILE A 655 -11.18 -40.70 78.65
C ILE A 655 -11.63 -42.15 78.63
N SER A 656 -11.46 -42.82 77.50
CA SER A 656 -11.66 -44.26 77.36
C SER A 656 -10.43 -44.89 76.71
N ALA A 657 -10.10 -46.11 77.11
CA ALA A 657 -9.14 -46.97 76.42
C ALA A 657 -9.77 -48.36 76.31
N GLY A 658 -9.50 -49.05 75.19
CA GLY A 658 -10.08 -50.38 74.92
C GLY A 658 -9.45 -51.54 75.71
N ASP A 659 -8.33 -51.28 76.39
CA ASP A 659 -7.61 -52.26 77.22
C ASP A 659 -7.44 -51.71 78.64
N ASN A 660 -6.40 -50.88 78.89
CA ASN A 660 -6.16 -50.27 80.19
C ASN A 660 -6.03 -48.73 80.15
N ILE A 661 -6.80 -48.04 81.00
CA ILE A 661 -6.50 -46.64 81.37
C ILE A 661 -5.61 -46.69 82.62
N LYS A 662 -4.30 -46.60 82.45
CA LYS A 662 -3.36 -46.52 83.58
C LYS A 662 -3.04 -45.06 83.91
N ILE A 663 -3.79 -44.48 84.85
CA ILE A 663 -3.41 -43.20 85.48
C ILE A 663 -2.45 -43.51 86.62
N THR A 664 -1.26 -42.92 86.61
CA THR A 664 -0.27 -43.08 87.68
C THR A 664 0.27 -41.72 88.08
N ALA A 665 -0.01 -41.30 89.31
CA ALA A 665 0.60 -40.13 89.92
C ALA A 665 1.54 -40.61 91.04
N SER A 666 2.80 -40.17 91.02
CA SER A 666 3.82 -40.61 91.98
C SER A 666 3.72 -39.97 93.38
N LYS A 667 2.80 -39.01 93.57
CA LYS A 667 2.56 -38.33 94.84
C LYS A 667 1.10 -38.41 95.28
N THR A 668 0.19 -37.85 94.48
CA THR A 668 -1.24 -37.81 94.81
C THR A 668 -2.06 -37.92 93.54
N LEU A 669 -3.00 -38.86 93.51
CA LEU A 669 -4.10 -38.89 92.55
C LEU A 669 -5.38 -38.49 93.30
N SER A 670 -5.92 -37.31 92.99
CA SER A 670 -7.17 -36.82 93.58
C SER A 670 -8.28 -36.92 92.55
N ILE A 671 -9.31 -37.72 92.84
CA ILE A 671 -10.56 -37.76 92.08
C ILE A 671 -11.64 -37.20 93.00
N THR A 672 -12.18 -36.03 92.65
CA THR A 672 -13.18 -35.33 93.45
C THR A 672 -14.43 -35.12 92.60
N GLY A 673 -15.55 -35.71 93.00
CA GLY A 673 -16.87 -35.46 92.42
C GLY A 673 -17.77 -34.81 93.45
N GLU A 674 -18.29 -33.61 93.17
CA GLU A 674 -19.06 -32.82 94.13
C GLU A 674 -20.38 -33.49 94.56
N GLN A 675 -21.08 -34.14 93.62
CA GLN A 675 -22.35 -34.82 93.90
C GLN A 675 -22.19 -36.33 94.08
N LYS A 676 -21.38 -36.98 93.24
CA LYS A 676 -21.22 -38.44 93.27
C LYS A 676 -19.97 -38.90 92.51
N ILE A 677 -19.25 -39.85 93.10
CA ILE A 677 -18.33 -40.75 92.38
C ILE A 677 -19.05 -42.10 92.25
N THR A 678 -19.05 -42.72 91.07
CA THR A 678 -19.68 -44.03 90.84
C THR A 678 -18.70 -44.96 90.17
N GLU A 679 -18.19 -45.93 90.92
CA GLU A 679 -17.47 -47.07 90.37
C GLU A 679 -18.45 -48.25 90.20
N LYS A 680 -18.41 -48.91 89.05
CA LYS A 680 -19.22 -50.09 88.73
C LYS A 680 -18.43 -51.03 87.81
N GLY A 681 -18.33 -52.28 88.22
CA GLY A 681 -17.82 -53.40 87.43
C GLY A 681 -18.58 -54.67 87.80
N LYS A 682 -18.38 -55.77 87.05
CA LYS A 682 -18.89 -57.11 87.47
C LYS A 682 -18.25 -57.56 88.78
N GLU A 683 -17.05 -57.07 89.05
CA GLU A 683 -16.37 -57.07 90.34
C GLU A 683 -15.80 -55.66 90.54
N VAL A 684 -15.85 -55.14 91.77
CA VAL A 684 -15.19 -53.89 92.17
C VAL A 684 -14.20 -54.26 93.27
N PHE A 685 -12.97 -54.54 92.87
CA PHE A 685 -11.90 -54.99 93.75
C PHE A 685 -11.12 -53.78 94.28
N ILE A 686 -11.36 -53.40 95.53
CA ILE A 686 -10.65 -52.32 96.22
C ILE A 686 -9.75 -52.95 97.29
N GLU A 687 -8.45 -53.03 97.00
CA GLU A 687 -7.45 -53.58 97.92
C GLU A 687 -6.73 -52.46 98.68
N GLY A 688 -7.00 -52.36 99.98
CA GLY A 688 -6.20 -51.55 100.91
C GLY A 688 -5.20 -52.43 101.65
N SER A 689 -3.91 -52.33 101.33
CA SER A 689 -2.86 -53.23 101.84
C SER A 689 -2.64 -53.19 103.37
N THR A 690 -3.15 -52.16 104.06
CA THR A 690 -3.03 -52.00 105.52
C THR A 690 -4.35 -51.71 106.21
N LYS A 691 -5.25 -50.96 105.57
CA LYS A 691 -6.54 -50.55 106.15
C LYS A 691 -7.54 -50.19 105.05
N LEU A 692 -8.77 -50.67 105.16
CA LEU A 692 -9.90 -50.12 104.41
C LEU A 692 -10.81 -49.37 105.39
N VAL A 693 -11.14 -48.11 105.08
CA VAL A 693 -12.02 -47.28 105.91
C VAL A 693 -13.18 -46.79 105.05
N LEU A 694 -14.39 -47.22 105.40
CA LEU A 694 -15.62 -46.63 104.89
C LEU A 694 -16.17 -45.72 105.99
N ALA A 695 -16.15 -44.41 105.74
CA ALA A 695 -16.53 -43.37 106.69
C ALA A 695 -17.67 -42.51 106.16
N VAL A 696 -18.69 -42.29 106.98
CA VAL A 696 -19.76 -41.31 106.75
C VAL A 696 -19.94 -40.50 108.04
N GLY A 697 -19.31 -39.34 108.10
CA GLY A 697 -19.19 -38.57 109.33
C GLY A 697 -18.42 -39.33 110.42
N ALA A 698 -18.96 -39.38 111.63
CA ALA A 698 -18.33 -40.06 112.77
C ALA A 698 -18.53 -41.59 112.79
N SER A 699 -19.46 -42.13 111.99
CA SER A 699 -19.68 -43.57 111.88
C SER A 699 -18.69 -44.18 110.89
N THR A 700 -18.00 -45.24 111.31
CA THR A 700 -17.02 -45.92 110.47
C THR A 700 -17.20 -47.44 110.49
N ILE A 701 -17.04 -48.04 109.32
CA ILE A 701 -16.70 -49.46 109.19
C ILE A 701 -15.22 -49.49 108.84
N THR A 702 -14.39 -49.89 109.80
CA THR A 702 -12.96 -50.11 109.58
C THR A 702 -12.73 -51.60 109.42
N MET A 703 -12.24 -51.99 108.25
CA MET A 703 -11.85 -53.37 107.97
C MET A 703 -10.33 -53.49 108.01
N THR A 704 -9.86 -54.45 108.80
CA THR A 704 -8.47 -54.86 108.89
C THR A 704 -8.38 -56.38 108.68
N ALA A 705 -7.17 -56.92 108.49
CA ALA A 705 -7.00 -58.34 108.18
C ALA A 705 -7.47 -59.32 109.28
N GLY A 706 -7.60 -58.88 110.54
CA GLY A 706 -8.02 -59.72 111.67
C GLY A 706 -9.35 -59.35 112.33
N GLU A 707 -9.92 -58.18 112.02
CA GLU A 707 -11.07 -57.64 112.72
C GLU A 707 -11.91 -56.71 111.81
N ILE A 708 -13.24 -56.87 111.89
CA ILE A 708 -14.20 -55.89 111.39
C ILE A 708 -14.72 -55.10 112.59
N ASN A 709 -14.26 -53.86 112.73
CA ASN A 709 -14.62 -53.01 113.85
C ASN A 709 -15.73 -52.04 113.41
N ILE A 710 -16.94 -52.22 113.97
CA ILE A 710 -18.12 -51.39 113.71
C ILE A 710 -18.34 -50.49 114.91
N ASN A 711 -18.03 -49.19 114.76
CA ASN A 711 -18.13 -48.23 115.85
C ASN A 711 -19.33 -47.30 115.64
N SER A 712 -20.35 -47.43 116.50
CA SER A 712 -21.61 -46.69 116.45
C SER A 712 -22.20 -46.49 117.86
N PRO A 713 -22.74 -45.31 118.22
CA PRO A 713 -23.35 -45.06 119.53
C PRO A 713 -24.58 -45.92 119.87
N LEU A 714 -25.16 -46.61 118.89
CA LEU A 714 -26.27 -47.54 119.10
C LEU A 714 -26.21 -48.67 118.05
N VAL A 715 -26.36 -49.91 118.51
CA VAL A 715 -26.46 -51.10 117.65
C VAL A 715 -27.77 -51.81 117.97
N LYS A 716 -28.71 -51.83 117.02
CA LYS A 716 -29.98 -52.56 117.11
C LYS A 716 -30.01 -53.67 116.07
N ILE A 717 -30.41 -54.86 116.48
CA ILE A 717 -30.67 -56.00 115.58
C ILE A 717 -32.08 -56.51 115.89
N ASN A 718 -33.06 -56.24 115.02
CA ASN A 718 -34.40 -56.82 115.07
C ASN A 718 -35.11 -56.70 113.71
N CYS A 719 -35.98 -57.65 113.38
CA CYS A 719 -36.74 -57.71 112.11
C CYS A 719 -38.19 -57.21 112.34
N PRO A 720 -38.74 -56.29 111.53
CA PRO A 720 -39.78 -56.68 110.55
C PRO A 720 -39.89 -55.76 109.30
N ALA A 721 -40.98 -55.93 108.53
CA ALA A 721 -41.21 -55.41 107.18
C ALA A 721 -41.76 -53.96 107.06
N GLY A 722 -41.38 -53.31 105.94
CA GLY A 722 -42.06 -52.16 105.30
C GLY A 722 -42.07 -50.82 106.08
N PRO A 723 -42.71 -49.76 105.54
CA PRO A 723 -42.85 -49.41 104.11
C PRO A 723 -42.44 -47.94 103.80
N ALA A 724 -42.39 -47.61 102.50
CA ALA A 724 -42.74 -46.29 101.92
C ALA A 724 -41.90 -45.00 102.19
N MET A 725 -41.59 -44.31 101.07
CA MET A 725 -41.56 -42.82 100.89
C MET A 725 -40.42 -42.03 101.60
N THR A 726 -39.90 -40.88 101.12
CA THR A 726 -40.18 -39.94 99.99
C THR A 726 -38.91 -39.08 99.72
N VAL A 727 -38.71 -38.23 98.69
CA VAL A 727 -39.44 -37.75 97.48
C VAL A 727 -38.43 -37.48 96.32
N ALA A 728 -38.93 -37.32 95.09
CA ALA A 728 -38.54 -36.33 94.07
C ALA A 728 -37.11 -36.29 93.44
N ALA A 729 -37.00 -36.80 92.21
CA ALA A 729 -36.29 -36.17 91.09
C ALA A 729 -36.83 -36.68 89.71
N PRO A 730 -37.46 -35.82 88.88
CA PRO A 730 -37.81 -36.11 87.47
C PRO A 730 -36.91 -35.34 86.47
N ASP A 731 -36.79 -35.67 85.17
CA ASP A 731 -37.10 -36.87 84.38
C ASP A 731 -36.08 -36.93 83.19
N SER A 732 -36.11 -38.06 82.49
CA SER A 732 -35.25 -38.54 81.40
C SER A 732 -35.83 -38.30 79.98
N LYS A 733 -35.02 -38.63 78.95
CA LYS A 733 -35.36 -39.39 77.70
C LYS A 733 -34.41 -38.98 76.54
N GLY A 734 -34.11 -39.84 75.56
CA GLY A 734 -34.44 -41.26 75.38
C GLY A 734 -33.89 -41.78 74.03
N GLN A 735 -33.57 -43.08 73.94
CA GLN A 735 -33.08 -43.74 72.71
C GLN A 735 -34.03 -44.85 72.25
N VAL A 736 -33.99 -45.17 70.96
CA VAL A 736 -34.87 -46.12 70.28
C VAL A 736 -34.20 -47.50 70.19
N GLN A 737 -34.86 -48.50 70.79
CA GLN A 737 -34.46 -49.91 70.70
C GLN A 737 -34.81 -50.54 69.33
N THR A 738 -33.86 -51.29 68.77
CA THR A 738 -33.86 -51.91 67.42
C THR A 738 -34.31 -53.37 67.42
N ASN A 739 -34.46 -54.01 68.59
CA ASN A 739 -34.70 -55.45 68.76
C ASN A 739 -33.56 -56.38 68.27
N LEU A 740 -32.38 -55.84 67.94
CA LEU A 740 -31.19 -56.63 67.55
C LEU A 740 -30.23 -56.94 68.72
N GLY A 741 -30.56 -56.47 69.93
CA GLY A 741 -29.77 -56.66 71.15
C GLY A 741 -29.22 -55.35 71.70
N GLN A 742 -28.99 -55.29 73.01
CA GLN A 742 -28.59 -54.04 73.68
C GLN A 742 -27.27 -53.48 73.16
N ASP A 743 -26.32 -54.34 72.77
CA ASP A 743 -25.04 -53.90 72.22
C ASP A 743 -25.20 -53.22 70.84
N VAL A 744 -26.19 -53.63 70.04
CA VAL A 744 -26.54 -52.96 68.78
C VAL A 744 -27.29 -51.66 69.06
N ASP A 745 -28.19 -51.66 70.05
CA ASP A 745 -28.92 -50.46 70.49
C ASP A 745 -27.98 -49.37 71.04
N ASP A 746 -26.96 -49.75 71.81
CA ASP A 746 -25.95 -48.85 72.38
C ASP A 746 -25.05 -48.23 71.30
N ILE A 747 -24.71 -48.99 70.24
CA ILE A 747 -23.98 -48.48 69.06
C ILE A 747 -24.88 -47.58 68.22
N ALA A 748 -26.10 -48.03 67.89
CA ALA A 748 -27.07 -47.25 67.13
C ALA A 748 -27.44 -45.95 67.85
N GLY A 749 -27.48 -45.96 69.19
CA GLY A 749 -27.66 -44.81 70.07
C GLY A 749 -26.62 -43.71 69.88
N LYS A 750 -25.43 -44.01 69.35
CA LYS A 750 -24.37 -43.02 69.08
C LYS A 750 -24.54 -42.26 67.76
N SER A 751 -25.49 -42.59 66.90
CA SER A 751 -25.83 -41.74 65.74
C SER A 751 -27.18 -41.05 65.94
N PRO A 752 -27.21 -39.72 66.13
CA PRO A 752 -28.44 -38.96 66.17
C PRO A 752 -29.31 -39.14 64.93
N THR A 753 -28.71 -39.28 63.74
CA THR A 753 -29.44 -39.56 62.50
C THR A 753 -30.03 -40.96 62.50
N LEU A 754 -29.27 -42.00 62.87
CA LEU A 754 -29.81 -43.37 62.94
C LEU A 754 -30.93 -43.47 64.00
N GLN A 755 -30.76 -42.84 65.16
CA GLN A 755 -31.79 -42.77 66.20
C GLN A 755 -33.06 -42.06 65.72
N LYS A 756 -32.93 -40.94 65.00
CA LYS A 756 -34.05 -40.23 64.40
C LYS A 756 -34.73 -41.07 63.32
N ASP A 757 -33.96 -41.65 62.40
CA ASP A 757 -34.49 -42.46 61.30
C ASP A 757 -35.20 -43.73 61.83
N LEU A 758 -34.65 -44.38 62.87
CA LEU A 758 -35.29 -45.50 63.58
C LEU A 758 -36.56 -45.08 64.34
N ALA A 759 -36.58 -43.89 64.96
CA ALA A 759 -37.78 -43.34 65.61
C ALA A 759 -38.91 -43.13 64.60
N GLU A 760 -38.59 -42.56 63.44
CA GLU A 760 -39.53 -42.33 62.35
C GLU A 760 -40.00 -43.64 61.73
N LEU A 761 -39.09 -44.59 61.42
CA LEU A 761 -39.47 -45.91 60.89
C LEU A 761 -40.36 -46.69 61.87
N LYS A 762 -40.06 -46.68 63.17
CA LYS A 762 -40.88 -47.33 64.21
C LYS A 762 -42.26 -46.68 64.36
N LYS A 763 -42.37 -45.37 64.11
CA LYS A 763 -43.65 -44.64 64.03
C LYS A 763 -44.43 -45.01 62.77
N ASP A 764 -43.73 -45.24 61.67
CA ASP A 764 -44.28 -45.70 60.39
C ASP A 764 -44.50 -47.24 60.35
N ASN A 765 -44.60 -47.89 61.52
CA ASN A 765 -44.83 -49.32 61.74
C ASN A 765 -43.75 -50.30 61.22
N TRP A 766 -42.56 -49.84 60.87
CA TRP A 766 -41.48 -50.72 60.45
C TRP A 766 -40.94 -51.59 61.60
N LYS A 767 -40.56 -52.84 61.28
CA LYS A 767 -40.02 -53.81 62.24
C LYS A 767 -38.61 -54.24 61.85
N VAL A 768 -37.68 -54.17 62.80
CA VAL A 768 -36.30 -54.66 62.64
C VAL A 768 -36.16 -56.01 63.36
N LYS A 769 -35.53 -57.00 62.70
CA LYS A 769 -35.32 -58.36 63.23
C LYS A 769 -34.13 -59.07 62.58
N TYR A 770 -33.63 -60.13 63.21
CA TYR A 770 -32.74 -61.09 62.55
C TYR A 770 -33.52 -62.11 61.70
N GLY A 771 -32.99 -62.44 60.53
CA GLY A 771 -33.41 -63.53 59.66
C GLY A 771 -32.69 -64.85 59.97
N PRO A 772 -32.86 -65.89 59.14
CA PRO A 772 -32.05 -67.11 59.20
C PRO A 772 -30.60 -66.83 58.78
N ASN A 773 -29.66 -67.61 59.29
CA ASN A 773 -28.23 -67.47 58.99
C ASN A 773 -27.96 -67.77 57.50
N GLY A 774 -27.25 -66.86 56.81
CA GLY A 774 -26.92 -66.98 55.39
C GLY A 774 -28.05 -66.55 54.44
N GLY A 775 -29.13 -65.95 54.96
CA GLY A 775 -30.25 -65.44 54.15
C GLY A 775 -30.02 -64.07 53.51
N GLY A 776 -28.94 -63.37 53.89
CA GLY A 776 -28.68 -61.99 53.51
C GLY A 776 -29.51 -60.97 54.29
N SER A 777 -28.99 -59.74 54.38
CA SER A 777 -29.71 -58.59 54.95
C SER A 777 -30.44 -57.82 53.86
N HIS A 778 -31.62 -57.28 54.16
CA HIS A 778 -32.41 -56.46 53.23
C HIS A 778 -33.55 -55.68 53.93
N ALA A 779 -33.92 -54.53 53.37
CA ALA A 779 -35.14 -53.78 53.70
C ALA A 779 -36.30 -54.12 52.75
N ASN A 780 -37.37 -54.74 53.27
CA ASN A 780 -38.59 -55.01 52.53
C ASN A 780 -39.63 -53.89 52.73
N ARG A 781 -39.80 -53.04 51.70
CA ARG A 781 -40.73 -51.91 51.69
C ARG A 781 -42.22 -52.30 51.63
N GLN A 782 -42.56 -53.54 51.27
CA GLN A 782 -43.96 -54.00 51.18
C GLN A 782 -44.47 -54.54 52.53
N SER A 783 -43.65 -55.30 53.26
CA SER A 783 -43.97 -55.76 54.63
C SER A 783 -43.54 -54.77 55.72
N GLN A 784 -42.81 -53.72 55.34
CA GLN A 784 -42.19 -52.75 56.25
C GLN A 784 -41.27 -53.44 57.27
N GLU A 785 -40.41 -54.33 56.80
CA GLU A 785 -39.46 -55.04 57.66
C GLU A 785 -38.01 -54.81 57.21
N ILE A 786 -37.12 -54.56 58.17
CA ILE A 786 -35.67 -54.64 57.97
C ILE A 786 -35.19 -55.95 58.57
N VAL A 787 -34.63 -56.81 57.72
CA VAL A 787 -34.11 -58.11 58.13
C VAL A 787 -32.59 -58.07 58.03
N ILE A 788 -31.92 -58.34 59.16
CA ILE A 788 -30.46 -58.50 59.21
C ILE A 788 -30.15 -60.00 59.21
N ASP A 789 -29.14 -60.45 58.45
CA ASP A 789 -28.74 -61.86 58.42
C ASP A 789 -28.44 -62.40 59.83
N GLY A 790 -29.04 -63.55 60.19
CA GLY A 790 -28.87 -64.16 61.50
C GLY A 790 -27.42 -64.54 61.83
N ALA A 791 -26.56 -64.71 60.82
CA ALA A 791 -25.13 -64.93 60.99
C ALA A 791 -24.44 -63.75 61.70
N LEU A 792 -24.96 -62.52 61.58
CA LEU A 792 -24.42 -61.31 62.19
C LEU A 792 -24.86 -61.12 63.65
N LYS A 793 -25.69 -62.01 64.20
CA LYS A 793 -26.29 -61.86 65.55
C LYS A 793 -25.28 -61.75 66.70
N ASN A 794 -24.05 -62.22 66.48
CA ASN A 794 -22.95 -62.15 67.45
C ASN A 794 -21.86 -61.14 67.06
N ASP A 795 -22.03 -60.37 65.98
CA ASP A 795 -21.17 -59.24 65.62
C ASP A 795 -22.00 -57.94 65.66
N PRO A 796 -22.13 -57.29 66.83
CA PRO A 796 -22.95 -56.09 66.98
C PRO A 796 -22.42 -54.91 66.17
N LYS A 797 -21.13 -54.91 65.80
CA LYS A 797 -20.49 -53.86 65.01
C LYS A 797 -20.90 -53.98 63.54
N GLN A 798 -20.84 -55.19 62.97
CA GLN A 798 -21.28 -55.45 61.60
C GLN A 798 -22.82 -55.48 61.48
N ALA A 799 -23.54 -55.91 62.51
CA ALA A 799 -25.00 -55.77 62.58
C ALA A 799 -25.42 -54.28 62.56
N ALA A 800 -24.74 -53.40 63.31
CA ALA A 800 -25.00 -51.96 63.29
C ALA A 800 -24.61 -51.29 61.96
N GLN A 801 -23.51 -51.74 61.32
CA GLN A 801 -23.11 -51.33 59.97
C GLN A 801 -24.22 -51.60 58.94
N VAL A 802 -24.69 -52.84 58.89
CA VAL A 802 -25.67 -53.27 57.90
C VAL A 802 -27.05 -52.68 58.23
N LEU A 803 -27.43 -52.57 59.50
CA LEU A 803 -28.62 -51.82 59.91
C LEU A 803 -28.60 -50.38 59.40
N ALA A 804 -27.46 -49.68 59.47
CA ALA A 804 -27.33 -48.32 58.96
C ALA A 804 -27.48 -48.22 57.43
N HIS A 805 -27.09 -49.27 56.70
CA HIS A 805 -27.28 -49.38 55.25
C HIS A 805 -28.75 -49.65 54.90
N GLU A 806 -29.37 -50.67 55.53
CA GLU A 806 -30.78 -51.04 55.28
C GLU A 806 -31.77 -49.95 55.70
N VAL A 807 -31.49 -49.21 56.78
CA VAL A 807 -32.26 -48.01 57.16
C VAL A 807 -32.17 -46.94 56.06
N GLY A 808 -31.06 -46.86 55.33
CA GLY A 808 -30.93 -45.98 54.16
C GLY A 808 -31.91 -46.32 53.04
N HIS A 809 -32.04 -47.61 52.70
CA HIS A 809 -33.10 -48.06 51.78
C HIS A 809 -34.50 -47.76 52.33
N ALA A 810 -34.78 -48.10 53.60
CA ALA A 810 -36.10 -47.88 54.20
C ALA A 810 -36.50 -46.39 54.24
N LYS A 811 -35.54 -45.47 54.42
CA LYS A 811 -35.78 -44.01 54.45
C LYS A 811 -35.75 -43.33 53.08
N TYR A 812 -35.11 -43.92 52.06
CA TYR A 812 -35.09 -43.32 50.73
C TYR A 812 -36.38 -43.66 49.97
N PRO A 813 -37.18 -42.65 49.52
CA PRO A 813 -38.41 -42.88 48.78
C PRO A 813 -38.12 -43.28 47.32
N TYR A 814 -37.61 -44.50 47.15
CA TYR A 814 -37.41 -45.10 45.83
C TYR A 814 -38.75 -45.56 45.23
N LYS A 815 -39.01 -45.15 43.99
CA LYS A 815 -40.07 -45.67 43.14
C LYS A 815 -39.42 -46.15 41.85
N ALA A 816 -39.57 -47.44 41.53
CA ALA A 816 -38.96 -48.03 40.36
C ALA A 816 -39.50 -47.38 39.06
N ASP A 817 -38.61 -46.77 38.29
CA ASP A 817 -38.91 -46.24 36.97
C ASP A 817 -38.65 -47.32 35.92
N VAL A 818 -39.71 -47.99 35.49
CA VAL A 818 -39.65 -49.07 34.49
C VAL A 818 -39.80 -48.56 33.06
N SER A 819 -39.75 -47.23 32.81
CA SER A 819 -39.92 -46.64 31.48
C SER A 819 -38.83 -47.05 30.47
N SER A 820 -37.64 -47.37 30.97
CA SER A 820 -36.56 -47.97 30.18
C SER A 820 -35.61 -48.76 31.08
N LYS A 821 -34.87 -49.69 30.49
CA LYS A 821 -33.81 -50.44 31.19
C LYS A 821 -32.80 -49.51 31.88
N GLN A 822 -32.40 -48.43 31.20
CA GLN A 822 -31.43 -47.49 31.75
C GLN A 822 -32.02 -46.68 32.92
N ALA A 823 -33.27 -46.18 32.80
CA ALA A 823 -33.94 -45.50 33.91
C ALA A 823 -34.11 -46.42 35.13
N TYR A 824 -34.49 -47.68 34.90
CA TYR A 824 -34.65 -48.68 35.95
C TYR A 824 -33.34 -49.00 36.67
N VAL A 825 -32.27 -49.27 35.92
CA VAL A 825 -30.96 -49.59 36.49
C VAL A 825 -30.36 -48.36 37.20
N SER A 826 -30.41 -47.17 36.59
CA SER A 826 -29.94 -45.93 37.23
C SER A 826 -30.73 -45.60 38.50
N GLY A 827 -32.06 -45.75 38.48
CA GLY A 827 -32.91 -45.54 39.64
C GLY A 827 -32.64 -46.53 40.78
N THR A 828 -32.45 -47.81 40.45
CA THR A 828 -32.13 -48.84 41.45
C THR A 828 -30.73 -48.64 42.04
N LEU A 829 -29.74 -48.26 41.22
CA LEU A 829 -28.40 -47.91 41.71
C LEU A 829 -28.38 -46.62 42.54
N ALA A 830 -29.25 -45.65 42.27
CA ALA A 830 -29.40 -44.47 43.13
C ALA A 830 -29.96 -44.82 44.53
N ASP A 831 -30.68 -45.95 44.67
CA ASP A 831 -31.11 -46.50 45.95
C ASP A 831 -29.93 -47.11 46.75
N GLU A 832 -29.09 -47.93 46.09
CA GLU A 832 -27.79 -48.39 46.66
C GLU A 832 -26.88 -47.23 47.06
N GLY A 833 -26.85 -46.18 46.23
CA GLY A 833 -26.16 -44.94 46.52
C GLY A 833 -26.73 -44.22 47.75
N ALA A 834 -28.05 -44.24 47.95
CA ALA A 834 -28.70 -43.68 49.14
C ALA A 834 -28.38 -44.47 50.41
N ALA A 835 -28.38 -45.81 50.33
CA ALA A 835 -28.03 -46.69 51.43
C ALA A 835 -26.56 -46.58 51.84
N THR A 836 -25.65 -46.57 50.87
CA THR A 836 -24.21 -46.34 51.08
C THR A 836 -23.95 -44.96 51.69
N MET A 837 -24.62 -43.92 51.18
CA MET A 837 -24.55 -42.56 51.72
C MET A 837 -25.04 -42.50 53.18
N LYS A 838 -26.15 -43.17 53.51
CA LYS A 838 -26.67 -43.24 54.89
C LYS A 838 -25.71 -43.99 55.82
N ASN A 839 -25.16 -45.13 55.39
CA ASN A 839 -24.17 -45.87 56.18
C ASN A 839 -22.93 -45.00 56.48
N ILE A 840 -22.40 -44.24 55.51
CA ILE A 840 -21.28 -43.32 55.74
C ILE A 840 -21.65 -42.21 56.73
N GLN A 841 -22.85 -41.61 56.61
CA GLN A 841 -23.32 -40.61 57.56
C GLN A 841 -23.35 -41.16 58.99
N VAL A 842 -24.02 -42.30 59.18
CA VAL A 842 -24.18 -42.95 60.48
C VAL A 842 -22.84 -43.38 61.05
N ARG A 843 -21.96 -43.98 60.24
CA ARG A 843 -20.59 -44.35 60.63
C ARG A 843 -19.82 -43.15 61.19
N ARG A 844 -19.86 -42.02 60.48
CA ARG A 844 -19.21 -40.76 60.91
C ARG A 844 -19.81 -40.21 62.20
N GLU A 845 -21.11 -40.33 62.41
CA GLU A 845 -21.78 -39.91 63.64
C GLU A 845 -21.51 -40.84 64.85
N VAL A 846 -21.54 -42.16 64.65
CA VAL A 846 -21.17 -43.14 65.69
C VAL A 846 -19.74 -42.88 66.14
N LEU A 847 -18.81 -42.69 65.20
CA LEU A 847 -17.42 -42.30 65.48
C LEU A 847 -17.32 -40.95 66.22
N ALA A 848 -18.05 -39.92 65.76
CA ALA A 848 -18.04 -38.60 66.39
C ALA A 848 -18.57 -38.61 67.84
N ASN A 849 -19.46 -39.56 68.17
CA ASN A 849 -20.03 -39.73 69.51
C ASN A 849 -19.38 -40.90 70.30
N GLY A 850 -18.18 -41.34 69.90
CA GLY A 850 -17.35 -42.28 70.65
C GLY A 850 -17.80 -43.75 70.62
N GLY A 851 -18.63 -44.14 69.64
CA GLY A 851 -18.92 -45.53 69.32
C GLY A 851 -17.86 -46.15 68.39
N PRO A 852 -17.93 -47.47 68.13
CA PRO A 852 -16.96 -48.18 67.29
C PRO A 852 -17.12 -47.81 65.80
N ASP A 853 -16.02 -47.90 65.04
CA ASP A 853 -16.04 -47.68 63.58
C ASP A 853 -16.80 -48.79 62.84
N ILE A 854 -18.12 -48.70 62.72
CA ILE A 854 -18.95 -49.72 62.06
C ILE A 854 -18.56 -49.99 60.60
N GLY A 855 -17.79 -49.12 59.93
CA GLY A 855 -17.36 -49.32 58.54
C GLY A 855 -18.44 -49.00 57.48
N ILE A 856 -18.13 -49.31 56.22
CA ILE A 856 -18.97 -49.06 55.04
C ILE A 856 -19.27 -50.39 54.36
N ALA A 857 -20.54 -50.67 54.03
CA ALA A 857 -20.95 -51.89 53.35
C ALA A 857 -20.35 -51.97 51.93
N GLY A 858 -20.16 -53.19 51.42
CA GLY A 858 -19.50 -53.44 50.13
C GLY A 858 -17.97 -53.53 50.21
N ASN A 859 -17.33 -53.64 49.05
CA ASN A 859 -15.91 -53.92 48.89
C ASN A 859 -15.02 -52.76 49.32
N ALA A 860 -14.08 -53.04 50.23
CA ALA A 860 -13.14 -52.07 50.79
C ALA A 860 -12.33 -51.27 49.74
N LYS A 861 -12.13 -51.81 48.53
CA LYS A 861 -11.46 -51.10 47.43
C LYS A 861 -12.24 -49.88 46.93
N ASN A 862 -13.58 -49.90 47.04
CA ASN A 862 -14.46 -48.84 46.56
C ASN A 862 -14.74 -47.79 47.67
N HIS A 863 -14.48 -48.13 48.94
CA HIS A 863 -14.72 -47.23 50.09
C HIS A 863 -14.09 -45.83 49.96
N PRO A 864 -12.84 -45.65 49.47
CA PRO A 864 -12.29 -44.30 49.26
C PRO A 864 -13.06 -43.49 48.21
N GLN A 865 -13.67 -44.15 47.22
CA GLN A 865 -14.47 -43.50 46.19
C GLN A 865 -15.86 -43.11 46.74
N TYR A 866 -16.50 -43.97 47.54
CA TYR A 866 -17.72 -43.61 48.27
C TYR A 866 -17.49 -42.44 49.24
N GLU A 867 -16.41 -42.48 50.04
CA GLU A 867 -16.07 -41.40 50.97
C GLU A 867 -15.70 -40.09 50.23
N ALA A 868 -15.10 -40.16 49.04
CA ALA A 868 -14.88 -39.00 48.19
C ALA A 868 -16.21 -38.39 47.68
N ALA A 869 -17.16 -39.21 47.24
CA ALA A 869 -18.49 -38.75 46.85
C ALA A 869 -19.27 -38.14 48.04
N TYR A 870 -19.16 -38.73 49.25
CA TYR A 870 -19.79 -38.19 50.45
C TYR A 870 -19.16 -36.85 50.88
N ASN A 871 -17.82 -36.75 50.82
CA ASN A 871 -17.12 -35.48 51.09
C ASN A 871 -17.43 -34.39 50.05
N GLN A 872 -17.74 -34.76 48.81
CA GLN A 872 -18.19 -33.81 47.81
C GLN A 872 -19.58 -33.26 48.14
N TYR A 873 -20.53 -34.13 48.53
CA TYR A 873 -21.83 -33.71 49.07
C TYR A 873 -21.70 -32.76 50.27
N LEU A 874 -20.80 -33.02 51.22
CA LEU A 874 -20.61 -32.12 52.37
C LEU A 874 -20.10 -30.72 51.98
N LYS A 875 -19.50 -30.56 50.80
CA LYS A 875 -19.03 -29.26 50.29
C LYS A 875 -20.07 -28.52 49.45
N ASP A 876 -20.85 -29.23 48.63
CA ASP A 876 -21.78 -28.62 47.66
C ASP A 876 -23.27 -28.79 48.02
N GLY A 877 -23.59 -29.55 49.08
CA GLY A 877 -24.94 -29.83 49.54
C GLY A 877 -25.77 -30.74 48.62
N ASN A 878 -25.23 -31.20 47.49
CA ASN A 878 -26.00 -31.88 46.44
C ASN A 878 -26.12 -33.39 46.71
N ALA A 879 -27.05 -33.75 47.59
CA ALA A 879 -27.28 -35.14 47.96
C ALA A 879 -27.66 -36.04 46.76
N ALA A 880 -28.41 -35.53 45.79
CA ALA A 880 -28.80 -36.30 44.60
C ALA A 880 -27.56 -36.74 43.81
N LYS A 881 -26.69 -35.79 43.44
CA LYS A 881 -25.49 -36.05 42.67
C LYS A 881 -24.51 -37.01 43.38
N ALA A 882 -24.41 -36.93 44.71
CA ALA A 882 -23.58 -37.86 45.47
C ALA A 882 -24.15 -39.29 45.50
N ARG A 883 -25.47 -39.46 45.63
CA ARG A 883 -26.10 -40.79 45.51
C ARG A 883 -25.92 -41.38 44.12
N ASP A 884 -26.13 -40.59 43.07
CA ASP A 884 -25.97 -41.05 41.68
C ASP A 884 -24.51 -41.47 41.41
N SER A 885 -23.55 -40.69 41.93
CA SER A 885 -22.12 -41.03 41.86
C SER A 885 -21.79 -42.29 42.65
N MET A 886 -22.30 -42.45 43.87
CA MET A 886 -22.08 -43.67 44.67
C MET A 886 -22.73 -44.89 44.01
N GLY A 887 -23.96 -44.77 43.52
CA GLY A 887 -24.67 -45.81 42.79
C GLY A 887 -23.95 -46.27 41.53
N SER A 888 -23.35 -45.33 40.78
CA SER A 888 -22.52 -45.66 39.61
C SER A 888 -21.22 -46.39 39.99
N ILE A 889 -20.58 -46.01 41.11
CA ILE A 889 -19.42 -46.74 41.66
C ILE A 889 -19.87 -48.15 42.12
N PHE A 890 -20.98 -48.25 42.85
CA PHE A 890 -21.50 -49.50 43.40
C PHE A 890 -21.90 -50.49 42.28
N GLY A 891 -22.63 -49.99 41.28
CA GLY A 891 -23.08 -50.75 40.11
C GLY A 891 -21.96 -51.46 39.37
N ASN A 892 -20.80 -50.81 39.23
CA ASN A 892 -19.64 -51.35 38.49
C ASN A 892 -18.57 -51.98 39.39
N GLY A 893 -18.45 -51.53 40.64
CA GLY A 893 -17.39 -51.90 41.59
C GLY A 893 -17.76 -53.05 42.53
N GLU A 894 -19.05 -53.26 42.80
CA GLU A 894 -19.55 -54.35 43.64
C GLU A 894 -20.05 -55.53 42.79
N ARG A 895 -20.22 -56.69 43.42
CA ARG A 895 -20.74 -57.93 42.79
C ARG A 895 -21.79 -58.54 43.70
N VAL A 896 -22.87 -59.07 43.12
CA VAL A 896 -23.91 -59.75 43.92
C VAL A 896 -23.39 -61.07 44.49
N SER A 897 -23.89 -61.46 45.66
CA SER A 897 -23.50 -62.69 46.36
C SER A 897 -23.99 -63.99 45.70
N ILE A 898 -24.80 -63.90 44.63
CA ILE A 898 -25.36 -65.04 43.90
C ILE A 898 -24.44 -65.37 42.71
N PRO A 899 -23.95 -66.63 42.56
CA PRO A 899 -23.17 -67.05 41.39
C PRO A 899 -23.92 -66.80 40.07
N PRO A 900 -23.27 -66.31 39.00
CA PRO A 900 -21.82 -66.19 38.79
C PRO A 900 -21.20 -64.88 39.31
N HIS A 901 -21.85 -64.19 40.25
CA HIS A 901 -21.41 -62.90 40.79
C HIS A 901 -21.26 -61.78 39.74
N PRO A 902 -22.32 -61.48 38.95
CA PRO A 902 -22.32 -60.33 38.03
C PRO A 902 -22.16 -58.99 38.77
N THR A 903 -21.86 -57.92 38.01
CA THR A 903 -21.92 -56.55 38.54
C THR A 903 -23.36 -56.21 38.96
N TYR A 904 -23.54 -55.26 39.89
CA TYR A 904 -24.90 -54.81 40.24
C TYR A 904 -25.61 -54.14 39.05
N ASN A 905 -24.85 -53.50 38.14
CA ASN A 905 -25.34 -53.01 36.85
C ASN A 905 -25.94 -54.14 36.00
N ASP A 906 -25.19 -55.23 35.79
CA ASP A 906 -25.61 -56.38 34.99
C ASP A 906 -26.75 -57.15 35.66
N TYR A 907 -26.74 -57.25 36.99
CA TYR A 907 -27.77 -57.94 37.77
C TYR A 907 -29.13 -57.25 37.65
N TYR A 908 -29.19 -55.93 37.91
CA TYR A 908 -30.44 -55.17 37.76
C TYR A 908 -30.86 -55.05 36.29
N GLY A 909 -29.90 -54.96 35.36
CA GLY A 909 -30.18 -54.99 33.93
C GLY A 909 -30.81 -56.31 33.49
N GLY A 910 -30.29 -57.45 33.94
CA GLY A 910 -30.84 -58.77 33.66
C GLY A 910 -32.19 -59.03 34.35
N TRP A 911 -32.42 -58.44 35.53
CA TRP A 911 -33.72 -58.51 36.21
C TRP A 911 -34.80 -57.70 35.47
N TYR A 912 -34.45 -56.54 34.91
CA TYR A 912 -35.34 -55.77 34.04
C TYR A 912 -35.71 -56.55 32.78
N ASP A 913 -34.72 -57.10 32.07
CA ASP A 913 -34.96 -57.90 30.86
C ASP A 913 -35.88 -59.09 31.15
N LYS A 914 -35.67 -59.78 32.28
CA LYS A 914 -36.44 -60.96 32.68
C LYS A 914 -37.86 -60.65 33.16
N THR A 915 -38.08 -59.47 33.76
CA THR A 915 -39.37 -59.12 34.41
C THR A 915 -40.23 -58.18 33.56
N TYR A 916 -39.62 -57.30 32.77
CA TYR A 916 -40.29 -56.28 31.97
C TYR A 916 -39.97 -56.34 30.47
N GLY A 917 -38.85 -56.96 30.06
CA GLY A 917 -38.42 -57.11 28.67
C GLY A 917 -39.30 -58.00 27.77
N GLY A 918 -40.57 -58.20 28.13
CA GLY A 918 -41.56 -59.00 27.42
C GLY A 918 -42.89 -58.28 27.17
N LYS A 919 -42.94 -56.94 27.26
CA LYS A 919 -44.06 -56.12 26.77
C LYS A 919 -43.51 -54.92 25.97
N PRO A 920 -44.17 -54.55 24.86
CA PRO A 920 -43.66 -53.58 23.89
C PRO A 920 -43.64 -52.13 24.40
#